data_AF-A0AAI8YPJ0-F1
#
_entry.id   AF-A0AAI8YPJ0-F1
#
_cell.length_a   1.000
_cell.length_b   1.000
_cell.length_c   1.000
_cell.angle_alpha   90.00
_cell.angle_beta   90.00
_cell.angle_gamma   90.00
#
_symmetry.space_group_name_H-M   'P 1'
#
loop_
_entity.id
_entity.type
_entity.pdbx_description
1 polymer ?
#
loop_
_entity_poly.entity_id
_entity_poly.type
_entity_poly.pdbx_seq_one_letter_code
_entity_poly.pdbx_strand_id
1 'polypeptide(L)'
;MAQPPHKTCTSLGGRDVEFLHEKLPLLQQHDGKACHRRRHGWCLPSAADYLLFKFAIFLSAIGALLLLAYTTRSRSAPTPEPTLVRGTSFLDHETPIGGFAGQTFLRDNIPFIDVPDALIQDVYYYRWTELQRHIRYVQAGTGYMFTEFMQPVGYAKAFGSIDAAAGHQIDEARWLRGTQYADDYIQLFTRGPGDSLQYTQWILDAMSRRAMVTGDRRFLSTQLDDMIRVWHEWDGVFDTAAGLYYYQPVWDAQELSLPGFVADPNNTDWTLRHDGPDTFRPSHNAYMVANARAIARAAKLANAGLTELEFSTLADTLESAMYERLWAPEQRFFMDIIRPGNPNLTRLSGRQQVGLFPYRFGIGLNESYAQPALDSMFDTEVFLSPFGPTTLEIKDPWFMWMRPNELCCYWNGMSWPYSTGHTLKSLAAIYRAGTTNATADQYHQYLQMYARTQQKNGHPYVAESHWPFNDSWSADGWNHSEHYDHSTNNDDVITGLFGITPQQDDTLHISPIVPGNWTYYALENLAYHGHLVTVLYDRDGSRYGAGKGLHVFVDGIKVHSGANKTATVPVPPPVRSREALVNIAANPTGPGQYPMANATYTNAGDYYFKAIDGVLFYDDIPDNRWTDYGSPNPNDTLTVTFARPRNVSSVTLALYSDVARGGGIDVPASIEVYGSDGLITTFNDSSKLLPNDRNQISFGPVETEFLAVNLYRKSSKTWVGVCELEVWTRPVPGPEYYAVDAYLSGAETRVVFDNASHATANGAVVGGLGSDSNVAFSGIVSDGGQALLTLSYSNAGNTTVSLSVEVNQVPQTSISLLPSKGKYANATADVTLTEGKNYVSIRGGSDSQNVKLEILRLS
;
A
#
# COMPACT_ATOMS: atom_id res chain seq x y z
N MET A 1 -2.63 -44.47 -5.51
CA MET A 1 -3.33 -44.73 -6.79
C MET A 1 -2.60 -43.96 -7.88
N ALA A 2 -2.52 -44.55 -9.07
CA ALA A 2 -1.59 -44.21 -10.15
C ALA A 2 -1.76 -42.79 -10.72
N GLN A 3 -0.63 -42.12 -10.98
CA GLN A 3 -0.51 -40.93 -11.81
C GLN A 3 -0.57 -41.30 -13.30
N PRO A 4 -1.21 -40.50 -14.18
CA PRO A 4 -1.02 -40.60 -15.62
C PRO A 4 0.08 -39.64 -16.12
N PRO A 5 0.77 -39.97 -17.23
CA PRO A 5 2.07 -39.42 -17.57
C PRO A 5 2.06 -38.25 -18.57
N HIS A 6 3.11 -37.44 -18.48
CA HIS A 6 3.53 -36.44 -19.47
C HIS A 6 3.81 -37.06 -20.85
N LYS A 7 3.34 -36.37 -21.90
CA LYS A 7 3.77 -36.62 -23.29
C LYS A 7 4.86 -35.62 -23.69
N THR A 8 6.04 -36.16 -23.97
CA THR A 8 7.11 -35.53 -24.75
C THR A 8 6.90 -35.75 -26.24
N CYS A 9 7.20 -34.74 -27.07
CA CYS A 9 7.52 -34.91 -28.49
C CYS A 9 8.92 -34.33 -28.75
N THR A 10 9.86 -35.22 -29.05
CA THR A 10 11.16 -34.98 -29.71
C THR A 10 10.91 -34.81 -31.22
N SER A 11 11.57 -33.92 -31.97
CA SER A 11 12.93 -34.01 -32.55
C SER A 11 12.93 -33.07 -33.79
N LEU A 12 14.00 -32.50 -34.38
CA LEU A 12 15.26 -33.07 -34.87
C LEU A 12 16.12 -31.95 -35.50
N GLY A 13 17.46 -32.09 -35.43
CA GLY A 13 18.46 -31.50 -36.34
C GLY A 13 19.26 -30.33 -35.75
N GLY A 14 20.57 -30.39 -35.43
CA GLY A 14 21.64 -31.31 -35.80
C GLY A 14 22.66 -30.60 -36.71
N ARG A 15 23.84 -30.25 -36.17
CA ARG A 15 25.17 -30.47 -36.78
C ARG A 15 26.32 -29.98 -35.89
N ASP A 16 27.25 -30.92 -35.70
CA ASP A 16 28.54 -30.85 -35.00
C ASP A 16 29.59 -29.96 -35.70
N VAL A 17 30.58 -29.47 -34.94
CA VAL A 17 32.04 -29.64 -35.23
C VAL A 17 32.84 -29.55 -33.91
N GLU A 18 33.54 -30.64 -33.57
CA GLU A 18 34.66 -30.73 -32.62
C GLU A 18 35.99 -30.35 -33.29
N PHE A 19 36.97 -29.78 -32.56
CA PHE A 19 38.28 -30.43 -32.30
C PHE A 19 39.33 -29.55 -31.56
N LEU A 20 39.89 -30.17 -30.50
CA LEU A 20 41.29 -30.28 -30.02
C LEU A 20 42.11 -29.14 -29.34
N HIS A 21 42.50 -29.47 -28.10
CA HIS A 21 43.73 -29.27 -27.31
C HIS A 21 45.01 -28.65 -27.92
N GLU A 22 45.78 -27.86 -27.14
CA GLU A 22 46.93 -28.32 -26.31
C GLU A 22 47.71 -27.18 -25.57
N LYS A 23 48.02 -27.46 -24.29
CA LYS A 23 49.24 -27.25 -23.47
C LYS A 23 50.14 -25.97 -23.52
N LEU A 24 50.31 -25.42 -22.30
CA LEU A 24 51.47 -24.74 -21.63
C LEU A 24 52.87 -25.35 -21.95
N PRO A 25 54.05 -24.67 -21.70
CA PRO A 25 54.43 -24.16 -20.35
C PRO A 25 55.50 -23.04 -20.16
N LEU A 26 55.46 -22.41 -18.96
CA LEU A 26 56.53 -22.12 -17.95
C LEU A 26 57.80 -21.23 -18.17
N LEU A 27 58.16 -20.58 -17.02
CA LEU A 27 59.49 -20.13 -16.49
C LEU A 27 60.01 -18.73 -16.93
N GLN A 28 60.65 -17.87 -16.12
CA GLN A 28 61.28 -17.95 -14.78
C GLN A 28 61.60 -16.55 -14.21
N GLN A 29 61.74 -16.44 -12.88
CA GLN A 29 62.25 -15.30 -12.09
C GLN A 29 63.75 -14.98 -12.31
N HIS A 30 64.18 -13.75 -11.95
CA HIS A 30 65.49 -13.52 -11.34
C HIS A 30 65.58 -12.27 -10.43
N ASP A 31 66.28 -12.46 -9.30
CA ASP A 31 66.58 -11.59 -8.15
C ASP A 31 67.72 -10.55 -8.34
N GLY A 32 67.80 -9.59 -7.39
CA GLY A 32 69.06 -9.05 -6.83
C GLY A 32 69.10 -7.52 -6.65
N LYS A 33 69.01 -6.89 -5.45
CA LYS A 33 69.87 -6.82 -4.23
C LYS A 33 70.81 -5.59 -4.14
N ALA A 34 70.87 -5.07 -2.89
CA ALA A 34 71.89 -4.24 -2.20
C ALA A 34 71.78 -2.69 -2.34
N CYS A 35 71.63 -1.84 -1.32
CA CYS A 35 72.11 -1.68 0.08
C CYS A 35 73.32 -0.73 0.21
N HIS A 36 73.14 0.42 0.89
CA HIS A 36 74.22 1.10 1.61
C HIS A 36 73.74 1.85 2.87
N ARG A 37 74.46 1.61 3.97
CA ARG A 37 74.38 2.26 5.29
C ARG A 37 75.22 3.53 5.34
N ARG A 38 74.88 4.47 6.25
CA ARG A 38 75.81 4.98 7.30
C ARG A 38 75.04 5.65 8.45
N ARG A 39 75.53 5.42 9.68
CA ARG A 39 75.10 5.93 11.00
C ARG A 39 76.00 7.08 11.45
N HIS A 40 75.47 7.97 12.30
CA HIS A 40 76.00 8.52 13.58
C HIS A 40 75.22 9.83 13.88
N GLY A 41 74.80 10.21 15.08
CA GLY A 41 74.99 9.72 16.44
C GLY A 41 73.97 10.41 17.37
N TRP A 42 73.86 9.91 18.60
CA TRP A 42 72.83 10.24 19.59
C TRP A 42 73.19 11.46 20.46
N CYS A 43 72.18 12.22 20.88
CA CYS A 43 72.10 12.91 22.17
C CYS A 43 70.65 12.77 22.70
N LEU A 44 70.49 12.23 23.91
CA LEU A 44 69.21 12.01 24.59
C LEU A 44 68.84 13.23 25.45
N PRO A 45 67.58 13.73 25.43
CA PRO A 45 67.09 14.68 26.41
C PRO A 45 66.55 14.00 27.68
N SER A 46 66.56 14.77 28.77
CA SER A 46 66.27 14.36 30.15
C SER A 46 64.78 14.16 30.45
N ALA A 47 64.47 13.46 31.55
CA ALA A 47 63.14 13.11 32.01
C ALA A 47 62.16 14.29 32.24
N ALA A 48 62.65 15.54 32.24
CA ALA A 48 61.80 16.74 32.35
C ALA A 48 61.08 17.10 31.04
N ASP A 49 61.65 16.75 29.88
CA ASP A 49 61.03 17.02 28.56
C ASP A 49 59.89 16.04 28.25
N TYR A 50 59.88 14.87 28.90
CA TYR A 50 58.87 13.83 28.72
C TYR A 50 57.54 14.15 29.43
N LEU A 51 57.56 15.02 30.45
CA LEU A 51 56.36 15.45 31.19
C LEU A 51 55.68 16.66 30.53
N LEU A 52 56.46 17.59 29.97
CA LEU A 52 55.95 18.73 29.22
C LEU A 52 55.38 18.32 27.85
N PHE A 53 55.96 17.31 27.18
CA PHE A 53 55.40 16.75 25.95
C PHE A 53 54.10 15.95 26.20
N LYS A 54 53.99 15.27 27.35
CA LYS A 54 52.74 14.58 27.74
C LYS A 54 51.62 15.56 28.11
N PHE A 55 51.92 16.69 28.75
CA PHE A 55 50.89 17.70 29.06
C PHE A 55 50.43 18.48 27.82
N ALA A 56 51.33 18.76 26.86
CA ALA A 56 50.98 19.38 25.59
C ALA A 56 50.17 18.44 24.67
N ILE A 57 50.49 17.15 24.66
CA ILE A 57 49.70 16.12 23.96
C ILE A 57 48.35 15.88 24.63
N PHE A 58 48.24 15.99 25.96
CA PHE A 58 46.95 15.81 26.66
C PHE A 58 46.00 16.98 26.44
N LEU A 59 46.50 18.22 26.38
CA LEU A 59 45.68 19.41 26.08
C LEU A 59 45.37 19.55 24.58
N SER A 60 46.27 19.13 23.67
CA SER A 60 45.93 19.02 22.25
C SER A 60 45.02 17.82 21.97
N ALA A 61 45.08 16.74 22.76
CA ALA A 61 44.15 15.62 22.66
C ALA A 61 42.77 15.95 23.22
N ILE A 62 42.62 16.80 24.23
CA ILE A 62 41.29 17.23 24.70
C ILE A 62 40.71 18.32 23.78
N GLY A 63 41.53 19.22 23.25
CA GLY A 63 41.10 20.18 22.22
C GLY A 63 40.77 19.53 20.88
N ALA A 64 41.54 18.51 20.46
CA ALA A 64 41.26 17.72 19.27
C ALA A 64 40.18 16.66 19.52
N LEU A 65 39.97 16.12 20.72
CA LEU A 65 38.79 15.30 21.00
C LEU A 65 37.53 16.14 21.08
N LEU A 66 37.57 17.41 21.51
CA LEU A 66 36.40 18.29 21.50
C LEU A 66 36.12 18.93 20.13
N LEU A 67 37.13 19.05 19.25
CA LEU A 67 36.94 19.43 17.84
C LEU A 67 36.74 18.23 16.88
N LEU A 68 37.26 17.03 17.15
CA LEU A 68 36.93 15.80 16.39
C LEU A 68 35.66 15.11 16.92
N ALA A 69 35.21 15.36 18.15
CA ALA A 69 33.86 14.95 18.57
C ALA A 69 32.75 15.79 17.92
N TYR A 70 33.11 16.86 17.17
CA TYR A 70 32.14 17.70 16.46
C TYR A 70 32.14 17.52 14.94
N THR A 71 33.01 16.67 14.36
CA THR A 71 33.03 16.44 12.90
C THR A 71 33.36 14.99 12.53
N THR A 72 32.53 14.04 12.99
CA THR A 72 32.06 12.87 12.23
C THR A 72 30.88 12.27 12.99
N ARG A 73 29.85 13.09 13.25
CA ARG A 73 28.51 12.50 13.29
C ARG A 73 28.19 12.17 11.84
N SER A 74 28.12 10.88 11.53
CA SER A 74 27.20 10.39 10.52
C SER A 74 25.85 11.04 10.85
N ARG A 75 25.57 12.19 10.24
CA ARG A 75 24.23 12.70 10.11
C ARG A 75 23.63 11.79 9.07
N SER A 76 22.77 10.88 9.52
CA SER A 76 21.73 10.29 8.68
C SER A 76 21.21 11.36 7.73
N ALA A 77 21.04 11.04 6.44
CA ALA A 77 20.14 11.85 5.63
C ALA A 77 18.77 11.86 6.34
N PRO A 78 17.99 12.94 6.21
CA PRO A 78 16.90 13.18 7.12
C PRO A 78 15.86 12.06 6.97
N THR A 79 15.69 11.24 8.02
CA THR A 79 14.32 11.09 8.52
C THR A 79 13.74 12.49 8.55
N PRO A 80 12.51 12.73 8.04
CA PRO A 80 11.91 14.07 8.02
C PRO A 80 12.25 14.73 9.35
N GLU A 81 13.01 15.85 9.30
CA GLU A 81 13.59 16.47 10.52
C GLU A 81 12.57 16.36 11.63
N PRO A 82 12.97 15.92 12.86
CA PRO A 82 12.01 15.60 13.90
C PRO A 82 11.02 16.75 13.97
N THR A 83 9.82 16.48 13.49
CA THR A 83 8.71 17.38 13.64
C THR A 83 8.68 17.68 15.13
N LEU A 84 8.40 18.92 15.53
CA LEU A 84 8.28 19.28 16.95
C LEU A 84 7.28 18.37 17.71
N VAL A 85 6.52 17.55 16.99
CA VAL A 85 5.67 16.45 17.39
C VAL A 85 6.48 15.37 18.13
N ARG A 86 6.34 15.33 19.46
CA ARG A 86 6.89 14.27 20.32
C ARG A 86 5.74 13.50 20.96
N GLY A 87 5.72 12.19 20.77
CA GLY A 87 4.74 11.32 21.43
C GLY A 87 4.96 11.19 22.93
N THR A 88 4.14 10.35 23.56
CA THR A 88 4.35 9.87 24.94
C THR A 88 5.02 8.49 24.93
N SER A 89 5.37 7.97 26.11
CA SER A 89 6.02 6.66 26.30
C SER A 89 5.48 5.97 27.56
N PHE A 90 4.16 5.90 27.69
CA PHE A 90 3.49 5.14 28.74
C PHE A 90 3.52 3.63 28.49
N LEU A 91 3.53 3.22 27.22
CA LEU A 91 3.54 1.83 26.78
C LEU A 91 4.92 1.41 26.28
N ASP A 92 5.15 0.11 26.24
CA ASP A 92 6.31 -0.51 25.61
C ASP A 92 6.11 -0.53 24.09
N HIS A 93 7.01 0.13 23.34
CA HIS A 93 6.94 0.23 21.88
C HIS A 93 7.80 -0.82 21.15
N GLU A 94 8.48 -1.69 21.88
CA GLU A 94 9.43 -2.66 21.31
C GLU A 94 8.92 -4.10 21.49
N THR A 95 8.51 -4.50 22.69
CA THR A 95 8.12 -5.90 22.95
C THR A 95 6.94 -6.39 22.09
N PRO A 96 5.82 -5.62 21.91
CA PRO A 96 4.68 -6.10 21.15
C PRO A 96 4.97 -6.36 19.66
N ILE A 97 5.98 -5.68 19.11
CA ILE A 97 6.38 -5.82 17.70
C ILE A 97 7.64 -6.68 17.52
N GLY A 98 8.32 -7.05 18.60
CA GLY A 98 9.63 -7.71 18.56
C GLY A 98 9.64 -9.10 17.90
N GLY A 99 8.47 -9.73 17.76
CA GLY A 99 8.30 -11.01 17.05
C GLY A 99 8.08 -10.87 15.54
N PHE A 100 7.90 -9.65 15.03
CA PHE A 100 7.61 -9.40 13.63
C PHE A 100 8.81 -8.82 12.87
N ALA A 101 8.79 -8.97 11.55
CA ALA A 101 9.72 -8.30 10.65
C ALA A 101 9.34 -6.81 10.47
N GLY A 102 10.28 -5.99 9.99
CA GLY A 102 10.02 -4.60 9.66
C GLY A 102 9.72 -3.71 10.88
N GLN A 103 10.34 -3.99 12.02
CA GLN A 103 10.08 -3.34 13.31
C GLN A 103 10.25 -1.82 13.26
N THR A 104 11.21 -1.33 12.47
CA THR A 104 11.42 0.11 12.27
C THR A 104 10.19 0.78 11.66
N PHE A 105 9.60 0.19 10.62
CA PHE A 105 8.37 0.71 10.03
C PHE A 105 7.23 0.70 11.05
N LEU A 106 7.05 -0.41 11.78
CA LEU A 106 5.97 -0.54 12.77
C LEU A 106 6.10 0.53 13.85
N ARG A 107 7.26 0.62 14.51
CA ARG A 107 7.56 1.63 15.54
C ARG A 107 7.30 3.05 15.06
N ASP A 108 7.68 3.34 13.82
CA ASP A 108 7.64 4.70 13.29
C ASP A 108 6.24 5.09 12.78
N ASN A 109 5.35 4.13 12.48
CA ASN A 109 4.06 4.40 11.83
C ASN A 109 2.81 4.03 12.64
N ILE A 110 2.85 3.06 13.54
CA ILE A 110 1.62 2.52 14.16
C ILE A 110 1.33 3.13 15.54
N PRO A 111 0.06 3.17 15.97
CA PRO A 111 -0.28 3.42 17.37
C PRO A 111 -0.07 2.16 18.21
N PHE A 112 0.31 2.33 19.48
CA PHE A 112 0.46 1.22 20.44
C PHE A 112 -0.75 1.14 21.36
N ILE A 113 -1.14 -0.07 21.76
CA ILE A 113 -2.30 -0.29 22.62
C ILE A 113 -1.96 -1.14 23.84
N ASP A 114 -2.78 -0.99 24.87
CA ASP A 114 -2.77 -1.89 26.02
C ASP A 114 -4.20 -2.11 26.48
N VAL A 115 -4.69 -3.34 26.36
CA VAL A 115 -6.07 -3.73 26.65
C VAL A 115 -6.13 -5.02 27.50
N PRO A 116 -7.20 -5.25 28.28
CA PRO A 116 -7.35 -6.48 29.06
C PRO A 116 -7.56 -7.76 28.23
N ASP A 117 -7.96 -7.64 26.96
CA ASP A 117 -8.21 -8.78 26.07
C ASP A 117 -6.97 -9.04 25.19
N ALA A 118 -6.14 -10.00 25.61
CA ALA A 118 -4.89 -10.33 24.93
C ALA A 118 -5.08 -10.80 23.48
N LEU A 119 -6.19 -11.48 23.17
CA LEU A 119 -6.44 -11.97 21.81
C LEU A 119 -6.67 -10.81 20.84
N ILE A 120 -7.46 -9.82 21.25
CA ILE A 120 -7.65 -8.58 20.46
C ILE A 120 -6.32 -7.85 20.31
N GLN A 121 -5.51 -7.78 21.37
CA GLN A 121 -4.21 -7.12 21.33
C GLN A 121 -3.22 -7.81 20.38
N ASP A 122 -3.12 -9.14 20.43
CA ASP A 122 -2.21 -9.91 19.59
C ASP A 122 -2.58 -9.79 18.11
N VAL A 123 -3.88 -9.85 17.79
CA VAL A 123 -4.37 -9.61 16.42
C VAL A 123 -4.12 -8.17 15.98
N TYR A 124 -4.29 -7.17 16.86
CA TYR A 124 -4.06 -5.77 16.51
C TYR A 124 -2.64 -5.52 15.99
N TYR A 125 -1.63 -6.03 16.71
CA TYR A 125 -0.23 -5.88 16.30
C TYR A 125 0.07 -6.70 15.04
N TYR A 126 -0.48 -7.91 14.93
CA TYR A 126 -0.35 -8.72 13.72
C TYR A 126 -0.93 -8.01 12.48
N ARG A 127 -2.12 -7.42 12.59
CA ARG A 127 -2.81 -6.75 11.47
C ARG A 127 -2.06 -5.53 10.94
N TRP A 128 -1.27 -4.84 11.79
CA TRP A 128 -0.34 -3.83 11.28
C TRP A 128 0.78 -4.41 10.42
N THR A 129 1.26 -5.60 10.78
CA THR A 129 2.31 -6.28 10.02
C THR A 129 1.76 -6.88 8.73
N GLU A 130 0.48 -7.28 8.73
CA GLU A 130 -0.24 -7.66 7.52
C GLU A 130 -0.32 -6.47 6.57
N LEU A 131 -0.93 -5.34 6.97
CA LEU A 131 -1.00 -4.13 6.14
C LEU A 131 0.38 -3.68 5.62
N GLN A 132 1.43 -3.79 6.43
CA GLN A 132 2.81 -3.49 6.02
C GLN A 132 3.28 -4.32 4.82
N ARG A 133 2.96 -5.62 4.77
CA ARG A 133 3.35 -6.53 3.68
C ARG A 133 2.71 -6.16 2.35
N HIS A 134 1.56 -5.50 2.42
CA HIS A 134 0.77 -5.09 1.26
C HIS A 134 1.18 -3.72 0.73
N ILE A 135 2.03 -2.96 1.42
CA ILE A 135 2.58 -1.70 0.92
C ILE A 135 3.59 -2.00 -0.20
N ARG A 136 3.22 -1.59 -1.42
CA ARG A 136 4.06 -1.72 -2.62
C ARG A 136 4.40 -0.35 -3.19
N TYR A 137 5.68 -0.05 -3.40
CA TYR A 137 6.07 1.16 -4.15
C TYR A 137 6.11 0.86 -5.65
N VAL A 138 5.35 1.59 -6.46
CA VAL A 138 5.11 1.18 -7.85
C VAL A 138 5.81 2.04 -8.91
N GLN A 139 5.87 3.36 -8.73
CA GLN A 139 6.49 4.21 -9.75
C GLN A 139 6.89 5.54 -9.11
N ALA A 140 8.05 6.07 -9.48
CA ALA A 140 8.43 7.43 -9.10
C ALA A 140 7.39 8.45 -9.59
N GLY A 141 6.79 9.20 -8.67
CA GLY A 141 5.70 10.14 -8.94
C GLY A 141 4.32 9.60 -8.54
N THR A 142 4.05 8.31 -8.81
CA THR A 142 2.88 7.58 -8.27
C THR A 142 3.03 7.33 -6.78
N GLY A 143 4.15 6.74 -6.37
CA GLY A 143 4.42 6.37 -4.98
C GLY A 143 3.90 4.98 -4.60
N TYR A 144 3.22 4.89 -3.47
CA TYR A 144 2.79 3.63 -2.85
C TYR A 144 1.36 3.21 -3.24
N MET A 145 1.10 1.90 -3.20
CA MET A 145 -0.22 1.29 -3.24
C MET A 145 -0.34 0.17 -2.20
N PHE A 146 -1.55 -0.33 -1.99
CA PHE A 146 -1.82 -1.56 -1.24
C PHE A 146 -2.24 -2.68 -2.21
N THR A 147 -1.59 -3.84 -2.13
CA THR A 147 -2.04 -5.05 -2.84
C THR A 147 -3.13 -5.73 -2.02
N GLU A 148 -3.99 -6.54 -2.65
CA GLU A 148 -4.97 -7.36 -1.91
C GLU A 148 -4.40 -8.74 -1.57
N PHE A 149 -3.76 -9.37 -2.56
CA PHE A 149 -2.98 -10.60 -2.42
C PHE A 149 -1.49 -10.27 -2.37
N MET A 150 -0.72 -11.03 -1.59
CA MET A 150 0.74 -10.87 -1.56
C MET A 150 1.39 -11.22 -2.90
N GLN A 151 0.88 -12.26 -3.56
CA GLN A 151 1.31 -12.64 -4.91
C GLN A 151 0.35 -12.06 -5.96
N PRO A 152 0.84 -11.56 -7.10
CA PRO A 152 -0.02 -11.04 -8.15
C PRO A 152 -1.01 -12.09 -8.67
N VAL A 153 -2.28 -11.69 -8.81
CA VAL A 153 -3.35 -12.51 -9.40
C VAL A 153 -3.70 -12.04 -10.81
N GLY A 154 -4.17 -12.95 -11.66
CA GLY A 154 -4.30 -12.72 -13.11
C GLY A 154 -5.35 -11.67 -13.53
N TYR A 155 -6.23 -11.26 -12.63
CA TYR A 155 -7.25 -10.24 -12.85
C TYR A 155 -6.91 -8.88 -12.20
N ALA A 156 -5.76 -8.77 -11.54
CA ALA A 156 -5.30 -7.50 -11.02
C ALA A 156 -5.01 -6.51 -12.17
N LYS A 157 -5.18 -5.22 -11.90
CA LYS A 157 -5.04 -4.14 -12.90
C LYS A 157 -3.66 -3.52 -12.82
N ALA A 158 -3.53 -2.25 -13.22
CA ALA A 158 -2.25 -1.56 -13.23
C ALA A 158 -1.52 -1.72 -11.90
N PHE A 159 -0.23 -2.09 -11.96
CA PHE A 159 0.62 -2.35 -10.80
C PHE A 159 0.17 -3.47 -9.84
N GLY A 160 -0.83 -4.28 -10.22
CA GLY A 160 -1.42 -5.29 -9.35
C GLY A 160 -2.53 -4.75 -8.45
N SER A 161 -3.12 -3.60 -8.76
CA SER A 161 -4.23 -3.02 -8.00
C SER A 161 -5.52 -3.82 -8.16
N ILE A 162 -6.29 -3.93 -7.07
CA ILE A 162 -7.67 -4.42 -7.03
C ILE A 162 -8.44 -3.43 -6.14
N ASP A 163 -9.60 -2.95 -6.59
CA ASP A 163 -10.39 -1.93 -5.89
C ASP A 163 -11.43 -2.50 -4.91
N ALA A 164 -11.69 -3.82 -4.93
CA ALA A 164 -12.67 -4.51 -4.09
C ALA A 164 -12.58 -4.14 -2.60
N ALA A 165 -11.37 -4.20 -2.03
CA ALA A 165 -11.09 -3.81 -0.65
C ALA A 165 -10.38 -2.47 -0.50
N ALA A 166 -10.23 -1.66 -1.55
CA ALA A 166 -9.52 -0.38 -1.46
C ALA A 166 -10.13 0.53 -0.37
N GLY A 167 -11.46 0.52 -0.23
CA GLY A 167 -12.15 1.26 0.83
C GLY A 167 -11.85 0.73 2.25
N HIS A 168 -11.54 -0.56 2.43
CA HIS A 168 -11.07 -1.12 3.70
C HIS A 168 -9.62 -0.72 3.96
N GLN A 169 -8.76 -0.89 2.95
CA GLN A 169 -7.33 -0.60 3.06
C GLN A 169 -7.07 0.87 3.37
N ILE A 170 -7.81 1.81 2.74
CA ILE A 170 -7.73 3.24 3.07
C ILE A 170 -8.18 3.50 4.51
N ASP A 171 -9.21 2.80 4.99
CA ASP A 171 -9.71 2.94 6.36
C ASP A 171 -8.74 2.44 7.41
N GLU A 172 -7.95 1.42 7.09
CA GLU A 172 -6.89 0.89 7.94
C GLU A 172 -5.65 1.79 7.89
N ALA A 173 -5.19 2.12 6.68
CA ALA A 173 -3.95 2.85 6.41
C ALA A 173 -4.00 4.31 6.83
N ARG A 174 -5.17 4.94 6.97
CA ARG A 174 -5.28 6.34 7.41
C ARG A 174 -4.70 6.60 8.81
N TRP A 175 -4.49 5.56 9.61
CA TRP A 175 -3.89 5.66 10.94
C TRP A 175 -2.37 5.52 10.95
N LEU A 176 -1.76 5.14 9.82
CA LEU A 176 -0.31 5.18 9.67
C LEU A 176 0.16 6.64 9.73
N ARG A 177 1.25 6.88 10.46
CA ARG A 177 1.86 8.21 10.54
C ARG A 177 2.31 8.74 9.18
N GLY A 178 2.83 7.86 8.31
CA GLY A 178 3.16 8.17 6.93
C GLY A 178 1.90 8.42 6.09
N THR A 179 1.61 9.69 5.83
CA THR A 179 0.41 10.11 5.08
C THR A 179 0.42 9.63 3.62
N GLN A 180 1.61 9.52 3.02
CA GLN A 180 1.80 9.18 1.62
C GLN A 180 1.25 7.80 1.24
N TYR A 181 1.23 6.83 2.16
CA TYR A 181 0.76 5.48 1.84
C TYR A 181 -0.69 5.46 1.37
N ALA A 182 -1.57 6.14 2.11
CA ALA A 182 -2.97 6.28 1.73
C ALA A 182 -3.18 7.33 0.62
N ASP A 183 -2.43 8.44 0.60
CA ASP A 183 -2.61 9.49 -0.41
C ASP A 183 -2.28 9.00 -1.82
N ASP A 184 -1.14 8.31 -1.97
CA ASP A 184 -0.69 7.79 -3.25
C ASP A 184 -1.67 6.70 -3.75
N TYR A 185 -2.16 5.84 -2.85
CA TYR A 185 -3.13 4.80 -3.18
C TYR A 185 -4.50 5.35 -3.58
N ILE A 186 -4.98 6.41 -2.91
CA ILE A 186 -6.20 7.12 -3.31
C ILE A 186 -6.01 7.72 -4.72
N GLN A 187 -4.89 8.41 -4.94
CA GLN A 187 -4.62 9.06 -6.22
C GLN A 187 -4.39 8.06 -7.35
N LEU A 188 -3.96 6.83 -7.07
CA LEU A 188 -3.89 5.76 -8.06
C LEU A 188 -5.25 5.51 -8.73
N PHE A 189 -6.35 5.52 -7.96
CA PHE A 189 -7.70 5.33 -8.48
C PHE A 189 -8.34 6.64 -8.97
N THR A 190 -8.12 7.78 -8.30
CA THR A 190 -8.77 9.04 -8.69
C THR A 190 -8.08 9.74 -9.86
N ARG A 191 -6.76 9.55 -10.06
CA ARG A 191 -5.97 10.24 -11.09
C ARG A 191 -5.04 9.33 -11.89
N GLY A 192 -4.51 8.28 -11.26
CA GLY A 192 -3.56 7.33 -11.83
C GLY A 192 -4.22 6.27 -12.70
N PRO A 193 -3.50 5.20 -13.10
CA PRO A 193 -4.02 4.15 -13.98
C PRO A 193 -4.83 3.04 -13.28
N GLY A 194 -5.19 3.20 -12.00
CA GLY A 194 -6.04 2.23 -11.31
C GLY A 194 -7.45 2.18 -11.91
N ASP A 195 -8.05 1.00 -11.93
CA ASP A 195 -9.43 0.77 -12.37
C ASP A 195 -10.36 0.97 -11.18
N SER A 196 -11.20 2.02 -11.20
CA SER A 196 -12.14 2.38 -10.12
C SER A 196 -13.53 1.76 -10.27
N LEU A 197 -13.71 0.92 -11.28
CA LEU A 197 -14.95 0.26 -11.69
C LEU A 197 -14.83 -1.26 -11.72
N GLN A 198 -13.68 -1.83 -11.32
CA GLN A 198 -13.51 -3.28 -11.37
C GLN A 198 -14.43 -3.97 -10.37
N TYR A 199 -14.58 -3.39 -9.18
CA TYR A 199 -15.52 -3.82 -8.15
C TYR A 199 -16.29 -2.63 -7.55
N THR A 200 -17.43 -2.89 -6.92
CA THR A 200 -18.14 -1.84 -6.18
C THR A 200 -17.28 -1.32 -5.01
N GLN A 201 -17.31 -0.01 -4.75
CA GLN A 201 -16.39 0.58 -3.77
C GLN A 201 -16.92 1.87 -3.11
N TRP A 202 -16.33 2.23 -1.96
CA TRP A 202 -16.56 3.48 -1.21
C TRP A 202 -15.27 4.34 -1.06
N ILE A 203 -14.35 4.28 -2.02
CA ILE A 203 -13.05 4.97 -2.01
C ILE A 203 -13.22 6.47 -1.75
N LEU A 204 -14.24 7.12 -2.31
CA LEU A 204 -14.46 8.57 -2.14
C LEU A 204 -14.83 8.91 -0.69
N ASP A 205 -15.66 8.09 -0.05
CA ASP A 205 -15.95 8.23 1.38
C ASP A 205 -14.73 7.93 2.26
N ALA A 206 -13.98 6.86 1.96
CA ALA A 206 -12.76 6.51 2.68
C ALA A 206 -11.71 7.64 2.60
N MET A 207 -11.52 8.23 1.42
CA MET A 207 -10.69 9.43 1.21
C MET A 207 -11.17 10.60 2.08
N SER A 208 -12.48 10.88 2.11
CA SER A 208 -13.02 11.95 2.94
C SER A 208 -12.75 11.72 4.44
N ARG A 209 -12.87 10.49 4.91
CA ARG A 209 -12.58 10.13 6.31
C ARG A 209 -11.09 10.10 6.60
N ARG A 210 -10.23 9.80 5.63
CA ARG A 210 -8.78 9.94 5.73
C ARG A 210 -8.37 11.41 5.85
N ALA A 211 -9.00 12.32 5.12
CA ALA A 211 -8.79 13.75 5.26
C ALA A 211 -9.18 14.28 6.66
N MET A 212 -10.19 13.69 7.30
CA MET A 212 -10.56 13.99 8.69
C MET A 212 -9.52 13.48 9.71
N VAL A 213 -8.84 12.36 9.44
CA VAL A 213 -7.76 11.86 10.31
C VAL A 213 -6.49 12.68 10.16
N THR A 214 -6.16 13.11 8.96
CA THR A 214 -4.92 13.88 8.69
C THR A 214 -5.10 15.39 8.82
N GLY A 215 -6.34 15.87 8.87
CA GLY A 215 -6.66 17.30 8.83
C GLY A 215 -6.41 17.95 7.45
N ASP A 216 -6.06 17.17 6.41
CA ASP A 216 -5.76 17.74 5.08
C ASP A 216 -7.02 18.03 4.27
N ARG A 217 -7.69 19.12 4.66
CA ARG A 217 -8.87 19.66 3.94
C ARG A 217 -8.54 20.03 2.49
N ARG A 218 -7.31 20.49 2.23
CA ARG A 218 -6.87 20.93 0.90
C ARG A 218 -6.76 19.73 -0.04
N PHE A 219 -6.18 18.62 0.44
CA PHE A 219 -6.15 17.38 -0.34
C PHE A 219 -7.55 17.01 -0.81
N LEU A 220 -8.54 16.93 0.10
CA LEU A 220 -9.92 16.57 -0.26
C LEU A 220 -10.57 17.58 -1.22
N SER A 221 -10.44 18.89 -0.98
CA SER A 221 -11.07 19.91 -1.84
C SER A 221 -10.49 19.90 -3.25
N THR A 222 -9.17 19.68 -3.40
CA THR A 222 -8.51 19.67 -4.72
C THR A 222 -8.80 18.43 -5.56
N GLN A 223 -9.41 17.40 -4.96
CA GLN A 223 -9.84 16.18 -5.66
C GLN A 223 -11.28 16.27 -6.18
N LEU A 224 -12.01 17.37 -5.94
CA LEU A 224 -13.46 17.44 -6.22
C LEU A 224 -13.83 17.01 -7.65
N ASP A 225 -13.16 17.54 -8.66
CA ASP A 225 -13.45 17.22 -10.06
C ASP A 225 -13.17 15.74 -10.36
N ASP A 226 -12.10 15.18 -9.79
CA ASP A 226 -11.75 13.77 -9.94
C ASP A 226 -12.77 12.86 -9.22
N MET A 227 -13.29 13.28 -8.06
CA MET A 227 -14.34 12.57 -7.34
C MET A 227 -15.65 12.53 -8.15
N ILE A 228 -16.02 13.65 -8.77
CA ILE A 228 -17.22 13.74 -9.63
C ILE A 228 -17.04 12.87 -10.87
N ARG A 229 -15.84 12.84 -11.46
CA ARG A 229 -15.53 11.95 -12.59
C ARG A 229 -15.71 10.47 -12.21
N VAL A 230 -15.11 10.03 -11.11
CA VAL A 230 -15.24 8.65 -10.60
C VAL A 230 -16.69 8.32 -10.22
N TRP A 231 -17.49 9.30 -9.79
CA TRP A 231 -18.92 9.09 -9.60
C TRP A 231 -19.63 8.75 -10.92
N HIS A 232 -19.41 9.54 -11.96
CA HIS A 232 -20.08 9.40 -13.26
C HIS A 232 -19.64 8.17 -14.06
N GLU A 233 -18.53 7.55 -13.68
CA GLU A 233 -18.14 6.22 -14.16
C GLU A 233 -19.21 5.15 -13.89
N TRP A 234 -20.02 5.31 -12.84
CA TRP A 234 -21.10 4.39 -12.47
C TRP A 234 -22.43 4.63 -13.20
N ASP A 235 -22.55 5.69 -14.02
CA ASP A 235 -23.82 6.06 -14.68
C ASP A 235 -24.38 4.93 -15.57
N GLY A 236 -23.50 4.09 -16.13
CA GLY A 236 -23.88 2.96 -16.99
C GLY A 236 -24.64 1.84 -16.27
N VAL A 237 -24.60 1.79 -14.94
CA VAL A 237 -25.26 0.77 -14.12
C VAL A 237 -26.29 1.34 -13.15
N PHE A 238 -26.70 2.60 -13.36
CA PHE A 238 -27.82 3.21 -12.66
C PHE A 238 -29.14 2.95 -13.38
N ASP A 239 -30.11 2.34 -12.69
CA ASP A 239 -31.46 2.16 -13.23
C ASP A 239 -32.37 3.30 -12.79
N THR A 240 -32.70 4.19 -13.73
CA THR A 240 -33.54 5.37 -13.46
C THR A 240 -34.97 5.05 -13.06
N ALA A 241 -35.51 3.88 -13.44
CA ALA A 241 -36.86 3.47 -13.06
C ALA A 241 -36.90 2.93 -11.62
N ALA A 242 -35.85 2.23 -11.20
CA ALA A 242 -35.70 1.78 -9.81
C ALA A 242 -35.18 2.87 -8.88
N GLY A 243 -34.42 3.84 -9.41
CA GLY A 243 -33.67 4.81 -8.62
C GLY A 243 -32.48 4.20 -7.88
N LEU A 244 -31.94 3.08 -8.38
CA LEU A 244 -30.92 2.27 -7.72
C LEU A 244 -29.84 1.85 -8.72
N TYR A 245 -28.64 1.63 -8.20
CA TYR A 245 -27.55 0.99 -8.94
C TYR A 245 -27.65 -0.53 -8.83
N TYR A 246 -27.34 -1.23 -9.94
CA TYR A 246 -27.27 -2.69 -10.00
C TYR A 246 -25.89 -3.14 -10.44
N TYR A 247 -25.47 -4.31 -9.97
CA TYR A 247 -24.29 -4.98 -10.51
C TYR A 247 -24.38 -6.49 -10.26
N GLN A 248 -23.50 -7.28 -10.86
CA GLN A 248 -23.45 -8.72 -10.55
C GLN A 248 -22.74 -8.92 -9.20
N PRO A 249 -23.19 -9.85 -8.34
CA PRO A 249 -22.56 -10.13 -7.05
C PRO A 249 -21.06 -10.42 -7.10
N VAL A 250 -20.54 -11.11 -8.12
CA VAL A 250 -19.07 -11.30 -8.27
C VAL A 250 -18.31 -9.98 -8.29
N TRP A 251 -18.88 -8.96 -8.94
CA TRP A 251 -18.27 -7.64 -9.02
C TRP A 251 -18.62 -6.74 -7.82
N ASP A 252 -19.41 -7.23 -6.87
CA ASP A 252 -19.50 -6.71 -5.50
C ASP A 252 -18.49 -7.43 -4.58
N ALA A 253 -17.57 -8.19 -5.17
CA ALA A 253 -16.62 -9.11 -4.52
C ALA A 253 -17.31 -10.26 -3.74
N GLN A 254 -18.48 -10.71 -4.20
CA GLN A 254 -19.32 -11.71 -3.51
C GLN A 254 -19.91 -12.76 -4.45
N GLU A 255 -19.04 -13.40 -5.23
CA GLU A 255 -19.39 -14.53 -6.10
C GLU A 255 -20.03 -15.67 -5.31
N LEU A 256 -20.86 -16.49 -5.96
CA LEU A 256 -21.57 -17.60 -5.30
C LEU A 256 -22.31 -17.11 -4.03
N SER A 257 -22.98 -15.98 -4.12
CA SER A 257 -23.91 -15.46 -3.11
C SER A 257 -25.37 -15.78 -3.49
N LEU A 258 -26.31 -15.48 -2.58
CA LEU A 258 -27.71 -15.90 -2.71
C LEU A 258 -28.36 -15.60 -4.08
N PRO A 259 -28.15 -14.42 -4.71
CA PRO A 259 -28.78 -14.13 -6.01
C PRO A 259 -28.46 -15.16 -7.09
N GLY A 260 -27.22 -15.68 -7.13
CA GLY A 260 -26.80 -16.70 -8.09
C GLY A 260 -27.54 -18.03 -7.88
N PHE A 261 -27.69 -18.47 -6.62
CA PHE A 261 -28.42 -19.72 -6.30
C PHE A 261 -29.92 -19.61 -6.57
N VAL A 262 -30.53 -18.44 -6.33
CA VAL A 262 -31.94 -18.19 -6.65
C VAL A 262 -32.16 -18.14 -8.16
N ALA A 263 -31.20 -17.60 -8.93
CA ALA A 263 -31.29 -17.51 -10.38
C ALA A 263 -31.04 -18.86 -11.09
N ASP A 264 -30.19 -19.73 -10.53
CA ASP A 264 -29.92 -21.08 -11.03
C ASP A 264 -30.21 -22.16 -9.96
N PRO A 265 -31.49 -22.36 -9.56
CA PRO A 265 -31.84 -23.28 -8.48
C PRO A 265 -31.65 -24.77 -8.85
N ASN A 266 -31.50 -25.07 -10.14
CA ASN A 266 -31.34 -26.44 -10.64
C ASN A 266 -29.88 -26.83 -10.92
N ASN A 267 -28.91 -25.95 -10.61
CA ASN A 267 -27.49 -26.16 -10.90
C ASN A 267 -27.22 -26.50 -12.37
N THR A 268 -27.69 -25.65 -13.27
CA THR A 268 -27.59 -25.83 -14.73
C THR A 268 -26.70 -24.83 -15.43
N ASP A 269 -26.39 -23.69 -14.77
CA ASP A 269 -25.57 -22.62 -15.33
C ASP A 269 -24.53 -22.17 -14.29
N TRP A 270 -23.29 -22.67 -14.45
CA TRP A 270 -22.21 -22.32 -13.55
C TRP A 270 -21.91 -20.83 -13.54
N THR A 271 -21.86 -20.18 -14.71
CA THR A 271 -21.52 -18.77 -14.82
C THR A 271 -22.58 -17.90 -14.16
N LEU A 272 -23.87 -18.16 -14.40
CA LEU A 272 -24.94 -17.42 -13.73
C LEU A 272 -24.93 -17.62 -12.21
N ARG A 273 -24.64 -18.83 -11.72
CA ARG A 273 -24.58 -19.10 -10.28
C ARG A 273 -23.35 -18.49 -9.61
N HIS A 274 -22.20 -18.58 -10.29
CA HIS A 274 -20.92 -18.02 -9.83
C HIS A 274 -20.98 -16.50 -9.80
N ASP A 275 -21.28 -15.88 -10.94
CA ASP A 275 -21.26 -14.43 -11.09
C ASP A 275 -22.46 -13.77 -10.41
N GLY A 276 -23.61 -14.45 -10.47
CA GLY A 276 -24.92 -13.91 -10.13
C GLY A 276 -25.51 -13.03 -11.26
N PRO A 277 -26.84 -12.83 -11.28
CA PRO A 277 -27.47 -11.88 -12.20
C PRO A 277 -27.24 -10.43 -11.74
N ASP A 278 -27.48 -9.47 -12.63
CA ASP A 278 -27.61 -8.05 -12.24
C ASP A 278 -28.58 -7.92 -11.06
N THR A 279 -28.09 -7.36 -9.95
CA THR A 279 -28.83 -7.31 -8.69
C THR A 279 -28.71 -5.92 -8.08
N PHE A 280 -29.84 -5.35 -7.65
CA PHE A 280 -29.83 -4.17 -6.77
C PHE A 280 -29.49 -4.63 -5.36
N ARG A 281 -28.25 -4.37 -4.93
CA ARG A 281 -27.72 -4.82 -3.63
C ARG A 281 -27.65 -3.67 -2.61
N PRO A 282 -27.96 -3.90 -1.32
CA PRO A 282 -27.79 -2.89 -0.28
C PRO A 282 -26.36 -2.36 -0.13
N SER A 283 -25.34 -3.18 -0.39
CA SER A 283 -23.92 -2.82 -0.37
C SER A 283 -23.62 -1.68 -1.36
N HIS A 284 -23.71 -1.96 -2.66
CA HIS A 284 -23.36 -1.02 -3.72
C HIS A 284 -24.12 0.31 -3.59
N ASN A 285 -25.42 0.25 -3.32
CA ASN A 285 -26.23 1.46 -3.16
C ASN A 285 -25.82 2.26 -1.90
N ALA A 286 -25.47 1.60 -0.79
CA ALA A 286 -24.94 2.29 0.38
C ALA A 286 -23.59 2.96 0.11
N TYR A 287 -22.72 2.31 -0.68
CA TYR A 287 -21.43 2.87 -1.08
C TYR A 287 -21.63 4.14 -1.90
N MET A 288 -22.58 4.13 -2.84
CA MET A 288 -22.92 5.30 -3.65
C MET A 288 -23.51 6.43 -2.79
N VAL A 289 -24.39 6.15 -1.82
CA VAL A 289 -24.84 7.19 -0.86
C VAL A 289 -23.64 7.80 -0.11
N ALA A 290 -22.70 6.97 0.35
CA ALA A 290 -21.52 7.44 1.07
C ALA A 290 -20.59 8.30 0.18
N ASN A 291 -20.35 7.85 -1.05
CA ASN A 291 -19.54 8.56 -2.03
C ASN A 291 -20.16 9.92 -2.41
N ALA A 292 -21.48 9.99 -2.62
CA ALA A 292 -22.18 11.26 -2.88
C ALA A 292 -22.05 12.24 -1.69
N ARG A 293 -22.21 11.75 -0.45
CA ARG A 293 -22.00 12.56 0.76
C ARG A 293 -20.55 13.05 0.87
N ALA A 294 -19.58 12.24 0.43
CA ALA A 294 -18.17 12.64 0.41
C ALA A 294 -17.90 13.75 -0.61
N ILE A 295 -18.49 13.65 -1.81
CA ILE A 295 -18.41 14.71 -2.83
C ILE A 295 -19.02 16.01 -2.32
N ALA A 296 -20.19 15.95 -1.67
CA ALA A 296 -20.81 17.14 -1.07
C ALA A 296 -19.88 17.80 -0.02
N ARG A 297 -19.20 17.01 0.82
CA ARG A 297 -18.20 17.52 1.79
C ARG A 297 -16.99 18.16 1.08
N ALA A 298 -16.48 17.56 0.01
CA ALA A 298 -15.39 18.12 -0.78
C ALA A 298 -15.81 19.44 -1.47
N ALA A 299 -17.01 19.47 -2.04
CA ALA A 299 -17.60 20.66 -2.68
C ALA A 299 -17.74 21.81 -1.69
N LYS A 300 -18.19 21.52 -0.46
CA LYS A 300 -18.24 22.51 0.62
C LYS A 300 -16.86 23.11 0.92
N LEU A 301 -15.82 22.28 1.02
CA LEU A 301 -14.45 22.74 1.26
C LEU A 301 -13.89 23.55 0.07
N ALA A 302 -14.28 23.20 -1.15
CA ALA A 302 -13.92 23.93 -2.37
C ALA A 302 -14.78 25.21 -2.59
N ASN A 303 -15.73 25.51 -1.70
CA ASN A 303 -16.72 26.59 -1.84
C ASN A 303 -17.62 26.46 -3.09
N ALA A 304 -17.88 25.23 -3.53
CA ALA A 304 -18.74 24.89 -4.68
C ALA A 304 -20.19 24.57 -4.22
N GLY A 305 -20.91 25.58 -3.73
CA GLY A 305 -22.22 25.38 -3.07
C GLY A 305 -23.33 24.76 -3.93
N LEU A 306 -23.30 24.94 -5.26
CA LEU A 306 -24.25 24.27 -6.16
C LEU A 306 -23.99 22.76 -6.23
N THR A 307 -22.72 22.37 -6.35
CA THR A 307 -22.28 20.97 -6.36
C THR A 307 -22.53 20.31 -5.00
N GLU A 308 -22.32 21.04 -3.89
CA GLU A 308 -22.68 20.55 -2.54
C GLU A 308 -24.17 20.19 -2.47
N LEU A 309 -25.04 21.08 -2.95
CA LEU A 309 -26.50 20.85 -2.95
C LEU A 309 -26.90 19.69 -3.87
N GLU A 310 -26.32 19.63 -5.06
CA GLU A 310 -26.58 18.56 -6.04
C GLU A 310 -26.27 17.18 -5.44
N PHE A 311 -25.05 16.99 -4.95
CA PHE A 311 -24.63 15.69 -4.42
C PHE A 311 -25.29 15.35 -3.09
N SER A 312 -25.65 16.34 -2.26
CA SER A 312 -26.51 16.10 -1.09
C SER A 312 -27.88 15.58 -1.51
N THR A 313 -28.49 16.18 -2.55
CA THR A 313 -29.79 15.76 -3.06
C THR A 313 -29.74 14.38 -3.71
N LEU A 314 -28.67 14.06 -4.44
CA LEU A 314 -28.45 12.73 -5.02
C LEU A 314 -28.33 11.67 -3.92
N ALA A 315 -27.54 11.94 -2.87
CA ALA A 315 -27.41 11.05 -1.73
C ALA A 315 -28.76 10.78 -1.05
N ASP A 316 -29.52 11.83 -0.75
CA ASP A 316 -30.83 11.73 -0.08
C ASP A 316 -31.87 11.00 -0.94
N THR A 317 -31.84 11.22 -2.26
CA THR A 317 -32.74 10.55 -3.21
C THR A 317 -32.42 9.06 -3.31
N LEU A 318 -31.15 8.70 -3.42
CA LEU A 318 -30.71 7.30 -3.47
C LEU A 318 -31.00 6.58 -2.14
N GLU A 319 -30.72 7.21 -1.00
CA GLU A 319 -31.07 6.67 0.32
C GLU A 319 -32.58 6.44 0.46
N SER A 320 -33.41 7.38 -0.03
CA SER A 320 -34.87 7.22 -0.07
C SER A 320 -35.30 6.03 -0.94
N ALA A 321 -34.68 5.84 -2.10
CA ALA A 321 -34.93 4.68 -2.96
C ALA A 321 -34.54 3.36 -2.28
N MET A 322 -33.44 3.34 -1.51
CA MET A 322 -33.07 2.17 -0.71
C MET A 322 -34.15 1.81 0.32
N TYR A 323 -34.71 2.80 1.03
CA TYR A 323 -35.82 2.56 1.96
C TYR A 323 -37.10 2.09 1.26
N GLU A 324 -37.45 2.68 0.11
CA GLU A 324 -38.66 2.30 -0.60
C GLU A 324 -38.55 0.89 -1.20
N ARG A 325 -37.38 0.58 -1.77
CA ARG A 325 -37.19 -0.59 -2.62
C ARG A 325 -36.45 -1.72 -1.93
N LEU A 326 -35.35 -1.47 -1.23
CA LEU A 326 -34.53 -2.54 -0.64
C LEU A 326 -34.99 -2.95 0.77
N TRP A 327 -35.56 -2.04 1.57
CA TRP A 327 -36.10 -2.42 2.88
C TRP A 327 -37.34 -3.31 2.73
N ALA A 328 -37.29 -4.50 3.30
CA ALA A 328 -38.42 -5.42 3.36
C ALA A 328 -39.09 -5.35 4.75
N PRO A 329 -40.33 -4.85 4.87
CA PRO A 329 -41.04 -4.80 6.14
C PRO A 329 -41.26 -6.16 6.79
N GLU A 330 -41.41 -7.21 5.99
CA GLU A 330 -41.68 -8.58 6.45
C GLU A 330 -40.44 -9.20 7.10
N GLN A 331 -39.28 -9.01 6.49
CA GLN A 331 -37.99 -9.43 7.04
C GLN A 331 -37.41 -8.41 8.03
N ARG A 332 -37.93 -7.18 8.06
CA ARG A 332 -37.37 -6.05 8.81
C ARG A 332 -35.87 -5.90 8.53
N PHE A 333 -35.51 -5.90 7.24
CA PHE A 333 -34.11 -5.95 6.79
C PHE A 333 -33.95 -5.38 5.38
N PHE A 334 -32.75 -4.92 5.01
CA PHE A 334 -32.44 -4.53 3.63
C PHE A 334 -32.10 -5.77 2.79
N MET A 335 -32.84 -5.98 1.70
CA MET A 335 -32.82 -7.19 0.89
C MET A 335 -32.39 -6.91 -0.55
N ASP A 336 -31.74 -7.89 -1.16
CA ASP A 336 -31.40 -7.87 -2.57
C ASP A 336 -32.64 -7.98 -3.47
N ILE A 337 -32.53 -7.41 -4.67
CA ILE A 337 -33.53 -7.55 -5.76
C ILE A 337 -32.80 -7.96 -7.03
N ILE A 338 -33.05 -9.18 -7.52
CA ILE A 338 -32.60 -9.61 -8.85
C ILE A 338 -33.33 -8.75 -9.89
N ARG A 339 -32.59 -8.08 -10.76
CA ARG A 339 -33.13 -7.10 -11.72
C ARG A 339 -33.76 -7.75 -12.97
N PRO A 340 -33.11 -8.70 -13.67
CA PRO A 340 -33.66 -9.25 -14.92
C PRO A 340 -35.04 -9.89 -14.74
N GLY A 341 -35.99 -9.54 -15.60
CA GLY A 341 -37.33 -10.13 -15.60
C GLY A 341 -38.19 -9.81 -14.36
N ASN A 342 -37.81 -8.82 -13.55
CA ASN A 342 -38.47 -8.49 -12.28
C ASN A 342 -39.02 -7.04 -12.24
N PRO A 343 -40.00 -6.68 -13.10
CA PRO A 343 -40.51 -5.31 -13.19
C PRO A 343 -41.21 -4.81 -11.91
N ASN A 344 -41.61 -5.73 -11.02
CA ASN A 344 -42.24 -5.42 -9.74
C ASN A 344 -41.23 -5.23 -8.60
N LEU A 345 -39.92 -5.35 -8.89
CA LEU A 345 -38.84 -5.21 -7.90
C LEU A 345 -39.05 -6.13 -6.67
N THR A 346 -39.42 -7.39 -6.94
CA THR A 346 -39.62 -8.40 -5.89
C THR A 346 -38.29 -8.72 -5.21
N ARG A 347 -38.25 -8.59 -3.88
CA ARG A 347 -37.06 -8.85 -3.05
C ARG A 347 -36.82 -10.35 -2.89
N LEU A 348 -35.56 -10.72 -2.67
CA LEU A 348 -35.19 -12.05 -2.21
C LEU A 348 -35.70 -12.30 -0.78
N SER A 349 -35.88 -13.57 -0.42
CA SER A 349 -36.38 -13.95 0.91
C SER A 349 -35.28 -14.05 1.96
N GLY A 350 -34.07 -14.44 1.56
CA GLY A 350 -32.93 -14.70 2.44
C GLY A 350 -32.14 -13.44 2.78
N ARG A 351 -31.92 -13.17 4.07
CA ARG A 351 -31.06 -12.06 4.53
C ARG A 351 -29.60 -12.40 4.25
N GLN A 352 -28.92 -11.50 3.53
CA GLN A 352 -27.47 -11.54 3.38
C GLN A 352 -26.81 -10.45 4.22
N GLN A 353 -25.58 -10.69 4.66
CA GLN A 353 -24.84 -9.77 5.51
C GLN A 353 -24.65 -8.38 4.88
N VAL A 354 -24.68 -8.26 3.53
CA VAL A 354 -24.67 -6.96 2.83
C VAL A 354 -25.82 -6.04 3.24
N GLY A 355 -26.95 -6.57 3.70
CA GLY A 355 -28.04 -5.76 4.25
C GLY A 355 -27.71 -5.09 5.58
N LEU A 356 -26.57 -5.45 6.22
CA LEU A 356 -26.01 -4.76 7.37
C LEU A 356 -25.04 -3.63 6.98
N PHE A 357 -24.63 -3.52 5.72
CA PHE A 357 -23.64 -2.52 5.30
C PHE A 357 -24.18 -1.07 5.30
N PRO A 358 -25.48 -0.78 5.08
CA PRO A 358 -25.98 0.59 5.09
C PRO A 358 -25.70 1.36 6.39
N TYR A 359 -25.77 0.70 7.55
CA TYR A 359 -25.68 1.35 8.87
C TYR A 359 -24.32 2.02 9.13
N ARG A 360 -23.19 1.46 8.67
CA ARG A 360 -21.87 2.11 8.82
C ARG A 360 -21.76 3.44 8.08
N PHE A 361 -22.62 3.68 7.09
CA PHE A 361 -22.67 4.92 6.31
C PHE A 361 -23.75 5.88 6.80
N GLY A 362 -24.38 5.58 7.95
CA GLY A 362 -25.42 6.40 8.56
C GLY A 362 -26.84 6.09 8.08
N ILE A 363 -27.02 5.09 7.22
CA ILE A 363 -28.33 4.75 6.66
C ILE A 363 -29.05 3.79 7.61
N GLY A 364 -30.25 4.14 8.04
CA GLY A 364 -31.09 3.26 8.87
C GLY A 364 -30.80 3.33 10.37
N LEU A 365 -30.14 4.37 10.87
CA LEU A 365 -29.77 4.45 12.30
C LEU A 365 -30.93 4.76 13.26
N ASN A 366 -32.15 4.98 12.78
CA ASN A 366 -33.30 5.09 13.67
C ASN A 366 -33.77 3.71 14.17
N GLU A 367 -34.42 3.68 15.33
CA GLU A 367 -34.81 2.45 16.04
C GLU A 367 -35.56 1.45 15.15
N SER A 368 -36.44 1.93 14.27
CA SER A 368 -37.32 1.08 13.46
C SER A 368 -36.58 0.19 12.46
N TYR A 369 -35.38 0.62 12.02
CA TYR A 369 -34.50 -0.13 11.13
C TYR A 369 -33.32 -0.75 11.89
N ALA A 370 -32.69 0.02 12.78
CA ALA A 370 -31.47 -0.38 13.49
C ALA A 370 -31.69 -1.49 14.52
N GLN A 371 -32.81 -1.48 15.28
CA GLN A 371 -33.05 -2.50 16.29
C GLN A 371 -33.22 -3.90 15.66
N PRO A 372 -34.03 -4.10 14.59
CA PRO A 372 -34.09 -5.39 13.90
C PRO A 372 -32.75 -5.88 13.34
N ALA A 373 -31.94 -4.97 12.79
CA ALA A 373 -30.61 -5.33 12.29
C ALA A 373 -29.70 -5.78 13.43
N LEU A 374 -29.70 -5.07 14.55
CA LEU A 374 -29.01 -5.49 15.77
C LEU A 374 -29.48 -6.87 16.24
N ASP A 375 -30.80 -7.10 16.32
CA ASP A 375 -31.35 -8.39 16.73
C ASP A 375 -30.85 -9.52 15.80
N SER A 376 -30.83 -9.28 14.48
CA SER A 376 -30.35 -10.25 13.49
C SER A 376 -28.86 -10.60 13.60
N MET A 377 -28.03 -9.65 14.05
CA MET A 377 -26.60 -9.88 14.28
C MET A 377 -26.36 -10.88 15.43
N PHE A 378 -27.30 -10.98 16.39
CA PHE A 378 -27.15 -11.83 17.57
C PHE A 378 -28.14 -13.01 17.61
N ASP A 379 -28.79 -13.30 16.48
CA ASP A 379 -29.67 -14.45 16.30
C ASP A 379 -28.90 -15.63 15.67
N THR A 380 -28.91 -16.78 16.35
CA THR A 380 -28.23 -18.02 15.95
C THR A 380 -28.88 -18.74 14.77
N GLU A 381 -30.09 -18.36 14.37
CA GLU A 381 -30.72 -18.80 13.12
C GLU A 381 -30.50 -17.83 11.96
N VAL A 382 -29.87 -16.67 12.23
CA VAL A 382 -29.59 -15.64 11.23
C VAL A 382 -28.09 -15.53 11.00
N PHE A 383 -27.38 -14.61 11.65
CA PHE A 383 -25.95 -14.38 11.37
C PHE A 383 -25.00 -14.93 12.43
N LEU A 384 -25.44 -15.09 13.68
CA LEU A 384 -24.53 -15.41 14.78
C LEU A 384 -24.08 -16.88 14.73
N SER A 385 -22.79 -17.11 14.46
CA SER A 385 -22.16 -18.42 14.58
C SER A 385 -20.93 -18.37 15.49
N PRO A 386 -20.35 -19.52 15.90
CA PRO A 386 -19.14 -19.55 16.73
C PRO A 386 -17.91 -18.83 16.12
N PHE A 387 -17.79 -18.82 14.80
CA PHE A 387 -16.63 -18.31 14.05
C PHE A 387 -17.00 -17.24 13.01
N GLY A 388 -17.89 -16.33 13.42
CA GLY A 388 -18.18 -15.08 12.71
C GLY A 388 -19.66 -14.80 12.53
N PRO A 389 -20.00 -13.61 12.02
CA PRO A 389 -21.24 -13.47 11.28
C PRO A 389 -21.16 -14.28 9.96
N THR A 390 -22.23 -14.99 9.60
CA THR A 390 -22.33 -15.64 8.30
C THR A 390 -22.73 -14.64 7.20
N THR A 391 -22.28 -14.85 5.96
CA THR A 391 -22.67 -13.99 4.83
C THR A 391 -24.12 -14.16 4.35
N LEU A 392 -24.74 -15.31 4.67
CA LEU A 392 -26.15 -15.63 4.42
C LEU A 392 -26.78 -16.14 5.71
N GLU A 393 -28.06 -15.83 5.95
CA GLU A 393 -28.75 -16.30 7.16
C GLU A 393 -28.78 -17.83 7.26
N ILE A 394 -28.47 -18.36 8.45
CA ILE A 394 -28.25 -19.79 8.70
C ILE A 394 -29.47 -20.65 8.34
N LYS A 395 -30.69 -20.13 8.54
CA LYS A 395 -31.93 -20.84 8.21
C LYS A 395 -32.31 -20.83 6.73
N ASP A 396 -31.61 -20.07 5.88
CA ASP A 396 -31.92 -20.03 4.46
C ASP A 396 -31.62 -21.39 3.80
N PRO A 397 -32.49 -21.91 2.92
CA PRO A 397 -32.25 -23.19 2.25
C PRO A 397 -30.95 -23.27 1.42
N TRP A 398 -30.41 -22.12 1.00
CA TRP A 398 -29.16 -22.04 0.23
C TRP A 398 -27.92 -21.85 1.10
N PHE A 399 -28.07 -21.77 2.43
CA PHE A 399 -26.96 -21.66 3.36
C PHE A 399 -25.99 -22.83 3.23
N MET A 400 -24.76 -22.53 2.83
CA MET A 400 -23.69 -23.48 2.53
C MET A 400 -24.07 -24.56 1.50
N TRP A 401 -25.14 -24.33 0.72
CA TRP A 401 -25.63 -25.31 -0.22
C TRP A 401 -24.59 -25.60 -1.30
N MET A 402 -24.30 -26.89 -1.49
CA MET A 402 -23.31 -27.39 -2.44
C MET A 402 -21.90 -26.79 -2.28
N ARG A 403 -21.54 -26.26 -1.12
CA ARG A 403 -20.19 -25.76 -0.86
C ARG A 403 -19.24 -26.95 -0.61
N PRO A 404 -18.30 -27.26 -1.53
CA PRO A 404 -17.36 -28.37 -1.36
C PRO A 404 -16.19 -27.92 -0.50
N ASN A 405 -15.50 -28.82 0.21
CA ASN A 405 -14.46 -28.44 1.18
C ASN A 405 -13.23 -27.77 0.54
N GLU A 406 -12.89 -28.14 -0.69
CA GLU A 406 -11.61 -27.77 -1.33
C GLU A 406 -11.69 -26.52 -2.22
N LEU A 407 -12.86 -25.91 -2.42
CA LEU A 407 -13.02 -24.76 -3.31
C LEU A 407 -13.34 -23.46 -2.57
N CYS A 408 -12.63 -22.41 -2.98
CA CYS A 408 -13.02 -21.01 -2.85
C CYS A 408 -13.87 -20.61 -4.09
N CYS A 409 -14.65 -19.53 -4.10
CA CYS A 409 -14.92 -18.60 -3.00
C CYS A 409 -16.43 -18.45 -2.76
N TYR A 410 -16.98 -19.25 -1.84
CA TYR A 410 -18.43 -19.30 -1.60
C TYR A 410 -18.90 -18.21 -0.62
N TRP A 411 -19.79 -17.32 -1.07
CA TRP A 411 -20.42 -16.27 -0.26
C TRP A 411 -21.83 -16.59 0.23
N ASN A 412 -22.27 -17.85 0.13
CA ASN A 412 -23.57 -18.32 0.60
C ASN A 412 -23.57 -18.85 2.06
N GLY A 413 -22.73 -18.32 2.95
CA GLY A 413 -22.80 -18.66 4.38
C GLY A 413 -21.47 -18.75 5.12
N MET A 414 -20.32 -18.67 4.44
CA MET A 414 -19.02 -18.57 5.13
C MET A 414 -18.92 -17.26 5.93
N SER A 415 -17.99 -17.20 6.88
CA SER A 415 -17.60 -15.95 7.54
C SER A 415 -16.46 -15.32 6.75
N TRP A 416 -16.63 -14.09 6.27
CA TRP A 416 -15.63 -13.35 5.50
C TRP A 416 -15.11 -12.17 6.33
N PRO A 417 -13.79 -12.00 6.49
CA PRO A 417 -13.20 -10.81 7.11
C PRO A 417 -13.72 -9.50 6.50
N TYR A 418 -13.86 -9.45 5.16
CA TYR A 418 -14.42 -8.32 4.40
C TYR A 418 -15.77 -7.86 5.01
N SER A 419 -16.76 -8.75 5.02
CA SER A 419 -18.09 -8.43 5.55
C SER A 419 -18.11 -8.27 7.07
N THR A 420 -17.24 -8.95 7.79
CA THR A 420 -17.13 -8.81 9.25
C THR A 420 -16.68 -7.41 9.63
N GLY A 421 -15.73 -6.82 8.90
CA GLY A 421 -15.33 -5.42 9.06
C GLY A 421 -16.50 -4.44 8.81
N HIS A 422 -17.30 -4.68 7.76
CA HIS A 422 -18.53 -3.90 7.56
C HIS A 422 -19.52 -4.04 8.72
N THR A 423 -19.76 -5.26 9.21
CA THR A 423 -20.69 -5.52 10.32
C THR A 423 -20.22 -4.85 11.62
N LEU A 424 -18.92 -4.90 11.94
CA LEU A 424 -18.36 -4.23 13.11
C LEU A 424 -18.55 -2.70 13.03
N LYS A 425 -18.28 -2.08 11.87
CA LYS A 425 -18.54 -0.65 11.68
C LYS A 425 -20.02 -0.28 11.81
N SER A 426 -20.89 -1.13 11.28
CA SER A 426 -22.35 -0.94 11.40
C SER A 426 -22.82 -1.06 12.84
N LEU A 427 -22.32 -2.05 13.59
CA LEU A 427 -22.62 -2.20 15.02
C LEU A 427 -22.12 -0.99 15.82
N ALA A 428 -20.93 -0.46 15.51
CA ALA A 428 -20.42 0.75 16.14
C ALA A 428 -21.29 1.97 15.83
N ALA A 429 -21.77 2.12 14.59
CA ALA A 429 -22.68 3.20 14.20
C ALA A 429 -24.04 3.08 14.91
N ILE A 430 -24.62 1.87 14.97
CA ILE A 430 -25.88 1.58 15.70
C ILE A 430 -25.73 1.91 17.19
N TYR A 431 -24.64 1.48 17.82
CA TYR A 431 -24.36 1.79 19.23
C TYR A 431 -24.30 3.31 19.47
N ARG A 432 -23.58 4.04 18.62
CA ARG A 432 -23.43 5.50 18.76
C ARG A 432 -24.68 6.30 18.46
N ALA A 433 -25.58 5.78 17.64
CA ALA A 433 -26.86 6.42 17.37
C ALA A 433 -27.70 6.56 18.65
N GLY A 434 -27.52 5.66 19.63
CA GLY A 434 -28.24 5.71 20.91
C GLY A 434 -29.75 5.46 20.76
N THR A 435 -30.16 4.85 19.65
CA THR A 435 -31.56 4.59 19.27
C THR A 435 -31.98 3.14 19.51
N THR A 436 -31.05 2.27 19.89
CA THR A 436 -31.28 0.83 20.11
C THR A 436 -30.82 0.41 21.50
N ASN A 437 -31.02 -0.86 21.85
CA ASN A 437 -30.47 -1.47 23.05
C ASN A 437 -29.04 -2.02 22.91
N ALA A 438 -28.29 -1.61 21.86
CA ALA A 438 -26.92 -2.06 21.63
C ALA A 438 -26.02 -1.78 22.85
N THR A 439 -25.18 -2.76 23.19
CA THR A 439 -24.28 -2.69 24.34
C THR A 439 -22.81 -2.74 23.93
N ALA A 440 -21.93 -2.23 24.80
CA ALA A 440 -20.49 -2.36 24.58
C ALA A 440 -20.02 -3.82 24.67
N ASP A 441 -20.71 -4.66 25.44
CA ASP A 441 -20.42 -6.10 25.54
C ASP A 441 -20.71 -6.81 24.21
N GLN A 442 -21.78 -6.43 23.49
CA GLN A 442 -22.09 -6.94 22.16
C GLN A 442 -21.01 -6.57 21.12
N TYR A 443 -20.53 -5.33 21.14
CA TYR A 443 -19.43 -4.91 20.27
C TYR A 443 -18.14 -5.68 20.57
N HIS A 444 -17.79 -5.79 21.85
CA HIS A 444 -16.62 -6.58 22.29
C HIS A 444 -16.76 -8.06 21.93
N GLN A 445 -17.96 -8.66 22.04
CA GLN A 445 -18.22 -10.03 21.61
C GLN A 445 -17.91 -10.24 20.13
N TYR A 446 -18.37 -9.34 19.25
CA TYR A 446 -18.12 -9.42 17.81
C TYR A 446 -16.63 -9.24 17.48
N LEU A 447 -15.98 -8.26 18.11
CA LEU A 447 -14.55 -8.00 17.89
C LEU A 447 -13.69 -9.18 18.39
N GLN A 448 -14.04 -9.76 19.55
CA GLN A 448 -13.37 -10.95 20.08
C GLN A 448 -13.62 -12.18 19.18
N MET A 449 -14.83 -12.36 18.66
CA MET A 449 -15.13 -13.42 17.69
C MET A 449 -14.30 -13.27 16.42
N TYR A 450 -14.16 -12.06 15.89
CA TYR A 450 -13.32 -11.79 14.73
C TYR A 450 -11.81 -11.96 15.01
N ALA A 451 -11.36 -11.64 16.22
CA ALA A 451 -9.98 -11.92 16.63
C ALA A 451 -9.72 -13.44 16.76
N ARG A 452 -10.72 -14.23 17.17
CA ARG A 452 -10.64 -15.71 17.21
C ARG A 452 -10.52 -16.32 15.82
N THR A 453 -11.27 -15.83 14.83
CA THR A 453 -11.17 -16.33 13.46
C THR A 453 -9.83 -15.99 12.82
N GLN A 454 -9.15 -14.94 13.28
CA GLN A 454 -7.85 -14.52 12.77
C GLN A 454 -6.68 -15.25 13.43
N GLN A 455 -6.77 -16.58 13.47
CA GLN A 455 -5.77 -17.46 14.05
C GLN A 455 -5.49 -18.65 13.12
N LYS A 456 -4.27 -19.18 13.17
CA LYS A 456 -3.87 -20.46 12.57
C LYS A 456 -2.87 -21.12 13.49
N ASN A 457 -3.19 -22.32 13.98
CA ASN A 457 -2.37 -23.05 14.95
C ASN A 457 -2.06 -22.25 16.24
N GLY A 458 -2.99 -21.39 16.68
CA GLY A 458 -2.83 -20.57 17.89
C GLY A 458 -1.94 -19.33 17.71
N HIS A 459 -1.62 -18.96 16.47
CA HIS A 459 -0.91 -17.73 16.14
C HIS A 459 -1.78 -16.83 15.26
N PRO A 460 -1.68 -15.50 15.41
CA PRO A 460 -2.39 -14.56 14.54
C PRO A 460 -2.14 -14.84 13.06
N TYR A 461 -3.23 -14.90 12.28
CA TYR A 461 -3.22 -15.21 10.85
C TYR A 461 -4.49 -14.67 10.21
N VAL A 462 -4.45 -14.26 8.95
CA VAL A 462 -5.64 -13.91 8.18
C VAL A 462 -5.53 -14.51 6.79
N ALA A 463 -6.62 -15.12 6.32
CA ALA A 463 -6.83 -15.58 4.96
C ALA A 463 -8.22 -15.16 4.48
N GLU A 464 -8.70 -15.74 3.38
CA GLU A 464 -9.87 -15.24 2.65
C GLU A 464 -11.19 -15.43 3.40
N SER A 465 -11.48 -16.63 3.91
CA SER A 465 -12.74 -16.92 4.61
C SER A 465 -12.63 -18.03 5.64
N HIS A 466 -13.54 -18.04 6.61
CA HIS A 466 -13.58 -18.98 7.71
C HIS A 466 -14.90 -19.79 7.73
N TRP A 467 -14.82 -21.06 8.14
CA TRP A 467 -16.02 -21.86 8.36
C TRP A 467 -16.80 -21.33 9.56
N PRO A 468 -18.14 -21.18 9.47
CA PRO A 468 -18.91 -20.59 10.57
C PRO A 468 -19.02 -21.48 11.82
N PHE A 469 -18.88 -22.81 11.65
CA PHE A 469 -19.07 -23.81 12.72
C PHE A 469 -17.86 -24.70 12.97
N ASN A 470 -16.73 -24.46 12.30
CA ASN A 470 -15.48 -25.18 12.52
C ASN A 470 -14.36 -24.16 12.71
N ASP A 471 -13.43 -24.44 13.62
CA ASP A 471 -12.24 -23.62 13.85
C ASP A 471 -11.21 -23.88 12.74
N SER A 472 -11.54 -23.48 11.52
CA SER A 472 -10.62 -23.54 10.40
C SER A 472 -10.98 -22.53 9.32
N TRP A 473 -9.94 -22.08 8.61
CA TRP A 473 -10.12 -21.36 7.36
C TRP A 473 -10.82 -22.25 6.32
N SER A 474 -11.73 -21.65 5.58
CA SER A 474 -12.46 -22.27 4.48
C SER A 474 -11.84 -21.96 3.12
N ALA A 475 -11.09 -20.86 3.01
CA ALA A 475 -10.25 -20.52 1.86
C ALA A 475 -8.88 -20.04 2.37
N ASP A 476 -7.88 -20.89 2.18
CA ASP A 476 -6.50 -20.74 2.69
C ASP A 476 -5.54 -21.48 1.74
N GLY A 477 -5.44 -20.96 0.53
CA GLY A 477 -4.58 -21.47 -0.53
C GLY A 477 -3.12 -21.13 -0.26
N TRP A 478 -2.26 -22.12 -0.49
CA TRP A 478 -0.81 -21.98 -0.32
C TRP A 478 -0.20 -20.98 -1.30
N ASN A 479 0.65 -20.08 -0.79
CA ASN A 479 1.29 -19.02 -1.57
C ASN A 479 0.28 -18.13 -2.30
N HIS A 480 -0.86 -17.89 -1.65
CA HIS A 480 -2.00 -17.15 -2.19
C HIS A 480 -2.73 -16.38 -1.09
N SER A 481 -3.29 -17.08 -0.11
CA SER A 481 -4.21 -16.50 0.88
C SER A 481 -3.51 -16.03 2.15
N GLU A 482 -2.22 -16.32 2.33
CA GLU A 482 -1.47 -15.85 3.49
C GLU A 482 -1.51 -14.33 3.61
N HIS A 483 -1.85 -13.82 4.79
CA HIS A 483 -1.87 -12.40 5.12
C HIS A 483 -2.82 -11.56 4.25
N TYR A 484 -3.91 -12.14 3.75
CA TYR A 484 -4.84 -11.46 2.83
C TYR A 484 -5.38 -10.10 3.32
N ASP A 485 -5.14 -9.03 2.54
CA ASP A 485 -5.53 -7.64 2.87
C ASP A 485 -6.87 -7.26 2.24
N HIS A 486 -7.94 -7.85 2.76
CA HIS A 486 -9.30 -7.70 2.23
C HIS A 486 -10.31 -7.29 3.32
N SER A 487 -9.85 -6.63 4.39
CA SER A 487 -10.73 -6.25 5.52
C SER A 487 -10.08 -5.23 6.46
N THR A 488 -10.91 -4.48 7.20
CA THR A 488 -10.42 -3.73 8.37
C THR A 488 -10.38 -4.60 9.62
N ASN A 489 -9.50 -4.26 10.57
CA ASN A 489 -9.55 -4.75 11.95
C ASN A 489 -9.05 -3.68 12.92
N ASN A 490 -7.88 -3.11 12.67
CA ASN A 490 -7.29 -2.08 13.50
C ASN A 490 -8.11 -0.80 13.46
N ASP A 491 -8.73 -0.47 12.32
CA ASP A 491 -9.71 0.62 12.26
C ASP A 491 -10.91 0.36 13.17
N ASP A 492 -11.36 -0.89 13.30
CA ASP A 492 -12.46 -1.26 14.20
C ASP A 492 -12.02 -1.16 15.67
N VAL A 493 -10.79 -1.56 16.00
CA VAL A 493 -10.22 -1.34 17.34
C VAL A 493 -10.12 0.16 17.65
N ILE A 494 -9.57 0.97 16.74
CA ILE A 494 -9.33 2.40 16.96
C ILE A 494 -10.65 3.19 17.00
N THR A 495 -11.51 3.00 16.00
CA THR A 495 -12.74 3.78 15.87
C THR A 495 -13.89 3.21 16.69
N GLY A 496 -13.93 1.92 16.98
CA GLY A 496 -14.96 1.28 17.77
C GLY A 496 -14.55 1.19 19.24
N LEU A 497 -13.60 0.31 19.55
CA LEU A 497 -13.19 0.05 20.94
C LEU A 497 -12.64 1.31 21.61
N PHE A 498 -11.64 1.98 21.05
CA PHE A 498 -11.11 3.24 21.60
C PHE A 498 -12.01 4.46 21.28
N GLY A 499 -12.89 4.33 20.30
CA GLY A 499 -13.89 5.35 20.01
C GLY A 499 -13.37 6.63 19.40
N ILE A 500 -12.23 6.56 18.71
CA ILE A 500 -11.65 7.70 18.00
C ILE A 500 -12.55 8.00 16.80
N THR A 501 -13.23 9.13 16.83
CA THR A 501 -14.17 9.53 15.79
C THR A 501 -13.58 10.71 15.01
N PRO A 502 -13.08 10.50 13.77
CA PRO A 502 -12.45 11.57 13.00
C PRO A 502 -13.36 12.77 12.80
N GLN A 503 -12.82 13.97 12.97
CA GLN A 503 -13.53 15.23 12.79
C GLN A 503 -12.92 16.05 11.66
N GLN A 504 -13.75 16.89 11.03
CA GLN A 504 -13.29 17.81 9.99
C GLN A 504 -12.67 19.08 10.59
N ASP A 505 -13.10 19.49 11.78
CA ASP A 505 -12.56 20.63 12.54
C ASP A 505 -11.33 20.25 13.38
N ASP A 506 -10.72 21.20 14.06
CA ASP A 506 -9.48 21.00 14.85
C ASP A 506 -9.79 20.39 16.24
N THR A 507 -10.64 19.37 16.26
CA THR A 507 -11.01 18.63 17.46
C THR A 507 -10.86 17.13 17.29
N LEU A 508 -10.77 16.42 18.40
CA LEU A 508 -10.83 14.97 18.46
C LEU A 508 -11.98 14.55 19.36
N HIS A 509 -12.85 13.68 18.83
CA HIS A 509 -13.95 13.07 19.57
C HIS A 509 -13.58 11.66 20.01
N ILE A 510 -13.75 11.40 21.31
CA ILE A 510 -13.44 10.11 21.96
C ILE A 510 -14.72 9.58 22.59
N SER A 511 -15.23 8.48 22.03
CA SER A 511 -16.46 7.80 22.46
C SER A 511 -16.30 6.28 22.44
N PRO A 512 -15.55 5.70 23.40
CA PRO A 512 -15.17 4.29 23.41
C PRO A 512 -16.37 3.36 23.60
N ILE A 513 -16.35 2.22 22.89
CA ILE A 513 -17.33 1.12 23.02
C ILE A 513 -16.69 0.01 23.84
N VAL A 514 -16.36 0.31 25.10
CA VAL A 514 -15.61 -0.57 26.01
C VAL A 514 -16.54 -1.19 27.06
N PRO A 515 -16.48 -2.52 27.29
CA PRO A 515 -17.19 -3.20 28.36
C PRO A 515 -17.08 -2.53 29.74
N GLY A 516 -18.15 -2.61 30.53
CA GLY A 516 -18.20 -1.98 31.86
C GLY A 516 -17.18 -2.53 32.85
N ASN A 517 -16.75 -3.79 32.66
CA ASN A 517 -15.78 -4.48 33.51
C ASN A 517 -14.32 -4.11 33.21
N TRP A 518 -14.01 -3.43 32.11
CA TRP A 518 -12.64 -3.00 31.81
C TRP A 518 -12.21 -1.86 32.75
N THR A 519 -11.11 -2.10 33.45
CA THR A 519 -10.60 -1.19 34.48
C THR A 519 -9.50 -0.27 33.95
N TYR A 520 -8.92 -0.63 32.80
CA TYR A 520 -7.92 0.16 32.10
C TYR A 520 -8.02 -0.09 30.58
N TYR A 521 -7.50 0.86 29.80
CA TYR A 521 -7.11 0.68 28.41
C TYR A 521 -6.26 1.88 27.96
N ALA A 522 -5.40 1.69 26.97
CA ALA A 522 -4.60 2.76 26.39
C ALA A 522 -4.45 2.63 24.87
N LEU A 523 -4.45 3.76 24.19
CA LEU A 523 -4.04 3.96 22.80
C LEU A 523 -3.00 5.09 22.79
N GLU A 524 -1.77 4.80 22.41
CA GLU A 524 -0.64 5.72 22.50
C GLU A 524 -0.04 6.01 21.13
N ASN A 525 0.31 7.28 20.92
CA ASN A 525 0.98 7.78 19.72
C ASN A 525 0.19 7.58 18.41
N LEU A 526 -1.14 7.67 18.49
CA LEU A 526 -2.02 7.73 17.33
C LEU A 526 -1.73 8.99 16.52
N ALA A 527 -1.45 8.85 15.22
CA ALA A 527 -1.34 9.98 14.32
C ALA A 527 -2.74 10.59 14.05
N TYR A 528 -2.92 11.86 14.41
CA TYR A 528 -4.15 12.60 14.15
C TYR A 528 -3.83 14.07 13.89
N HIS A 529 -4.24 14.59 12.72
CA HIS A 529 -3.94 15.94 12.25
C HIS A 529 -2.43 16.24 12.17
N GLY A 530 -1.61 15.20 11.98
CA GLY A 530 -0.14 15.30 12.01
C GLY A 530 0.47 15.37 13.41
N HIS A 531 -0.35 15.34 14.46
CA HIS A 531 0.06 15.26 15.87
C HIS A 531 0.03 13.83 16.39
N LEU A 532 0.69 13.59 17.53
CA LEU A 532 0.64 12.30 18.24
C LEU A 532 -0.27 12.39 19.46
N VAL A 533 -1.36 11.64 19.40
CA VAL A 533 -2.39 11.58 20.44
C VAL A 533 -2.25 10.31 21.26
N THR A 534 -2.37 10.48 22.57
CA THR A 534 -2.44 9.36 23.52
C THR A 534 -3.70 9.47 24.36
N VAL A 535 -4.51 8.40 24.38
CA VAL A 535 -5.74 8.26 25.13
C VAL A 535 -5.57 7.12 26.14
N LEU A 536 -5.66 7.45 27.43
CA LEU A 536 -5.51 6.49 28.53
C LEU A 536 -6.76 6.52 29.40
N TYR A 537 -7.29 5.36 29.76
CA TYR A 537 -8.26 5.25 30.84
C TYR A 537 -7.72 4.32 31.91
N ASP A 538 -7.75 4.77 33.16
CA ASP A 538 -7.33 3.99 34.31
C ASP A 538 -8.25 4.28 35.50
N ARG A 539 -9.03 3.27 35.93
CA ARG A 539 -10.06 3.45 36.95
C ARG A 539 -9.49 3.89 38.30
N ASP A 540 -8.33 3.38 38.71
CA ASP A 540 -7.71 3.69 40.00
C ASP A 540 -6.42 4.52 39.91
N GLY A 541 -5.88 4.68 38.71
CA GLY A 541 -4.73 5.51 38.39
C GLY A 541 -3.38 4.83 38.62
N SER A 542 -3.37 3.53 38.94
CA SER A 542 -2.15 2.79 39.30
C SER A 542 -1.39 2.21 38.10
N ARG A 543 -2.02 2.04 36.93
CA ARG A 543 -1.43 1.36 35.78
C ARG A 543 -0.49 2.27 34.99
N TYR A 544 -0.93 3.48 34.67
CA TYR A 544 -0.16 4.40 33.80
C TYR A 544 0.49 5.57 34.55
N GLY A 545 0.19 5.74 35.84
CA GLY A 545 0.70 6.88 36.63
C GLY A 545 0.18 8.25 36.17
N ALA A 546 -0.83 8.29 35.29
CA ALA A 546 -1.43 9.52 34.79
C ALA A 546 -2.54 10.09 35.71
N GLY A 547 -2.96 9.34 36.73
CA GLY A 547 -4.11 9.64 37.60
C GLY A 547 -5.36 8.83 37.22
N LYS A 548 -6.44 8.99 38.00
CA LYS A 548 -7.71 8.29 37.77
C LYS A 548 -8.48 8.83 36.56
N GLY A 549 -9.24 7.97 35.91
CA GLY A 549 -10.15 8.31 34.81
C GLY A 549 -9.47 8.35 33.44
N LEU A 550 -10.11 9.06 32.51
CA LEU A 550 -9.63 9.31 31.15
C LEU A 550 -8.61 10.47 31.15
N HIS A 551 -7.50 10.28 30.44
CA HIS A 551 -6.51 11.32 30.16
C HIS A 551 -6.20 11.32 28.67
N VAL A 552 -6.01 12.53 28.12
CA VAL A 552 -5.62 12.69 26.71
C VAL A 552 -4.39 13.57 26.63
N PHE A 553 -3.43 13.16 25.82
CA PHE A 553 -2.21 13.91 25.53
C PHE A 553 -2.14 14.19 24.02
N VAL A 554 -1.65 15.37 23.67
CA VAL A 554 -1.31 15.75 22.29
C VAL A 554 0.13 16.25 22.32
N ASP A 555 0.99 15.63 21.52
CA ASP A 555 2.43 15.91 21.47
C ASP A 555 3.10 15.91 22.85
N GLY A 556 2.74 14.92 23.66
CA GLY A 556 3.28 14.75 25.01
C GLY A 556 2.66 15.67 26.07
N ILE A 557 1.81 16.62 25.67
CA ILE A 557 1.16 17.57 26.57
C ILE A 557 -0.22 17.04 26.96
N LYS A 558 -0.49 16.91 28.27
CA LYS A 558 -1.83 16.55 28.77
C LYS A 558 -2.83 17.66 28.46
N VAL A 559 -3.81 17.39 27.61
CA VAL A 559 -4.88 18.32 27.22
C VAL A 559 -6.22 18.02 27.89
N HIS A 560 -6.40 16.82 28.43
CA HIS A 560 -7.63 16.42 29.12
C HIS A 560 -7.36 15.51 30.32
N SER A 561 -8.21 15.63 31.34
CA SER A 561 -8.30 14.73 32.48
C SER A 561 -9.73 14.74 33.02
N GLY A 562 -10.35 13.57 33.20
CA GLY A 562 -11.74 13.49 33.68
C GLY A 562 -12.17 12.08 34.07
N ALA A 563 -13.23 11.96 34.87
CA ALA A 563 -13.78 10.66 35.28
C ALA A 563 -14.60 9.98 34.17
N ASN A 564 -15.14 10.75 33.22
CA ASN A 564 -15.92 10.23 32.10
C ASN A 564 -15.01 9.49 31.11
N LYS A 565 -15.51 8.42 30.52
CA LYS A 565 -14.81 7.67 29.45
C LYS A 565 -14.87 8.37 28.09
N THR A 566 -15.69 9.42 27.95
CA THR A 566 -15.85 10.19 26.72
C THR A 566 -15.26 11.59 26.87
N ALA A 567 -14.73 12.13 25.78
CA ALA A 567 -14.21 13.49 25.72
C ALA A 567 -14.25 14.06 24.29
N THR A 568 -14.39 15.37 24.20
CA THR A 568 -14.03 16.16 23.02
C THR A 568 -12.87 17.04 23.41
N VAL A 569 -11.76 16.96 22.68
CA VAL A 569 -10.55 17.72 22.98
C VAL A 569 -10.13 18.56 21.77
N PRO A 570 -9.62 19.79 21.98
CA PRO A 570 -9.02 20.54 20.90
C PRO A 570 -7.69 19.89 20.49
N VAL A 571 -7.41 19.92 19.19
CA VAL A 571 -6.13 19.52 18.61
C VAL A 571 -5.51 20.77 17.97
N PRO A 572 -4.18 20.96 18.00
CA PRO A 572 -3.58 22.09 17.28
C PRO A 572 -3.83 21.99 15.76
N PRO A 573 -3.65 23.10 15.02
CA PRO A 573 -3.85 23.09 13.58
C PRO A 573 -2.98 22.03 12.87
N PRO A 574 -3.50 21.39 11.82
CA PRO A 574 -2.83 20.24 11.21
C PRO A 574 -1.39 20.50 10.75
N VAL A 575 -0.49 19.58 11.07
CA VAL A 575 0.91 19.61 10.61
C VAL A 575 1.06 18.75 9.36
N ARG A 576 1.60 19.34 8.29
CA ARG A 576 1.84 18.64 7.03
C ARG A 576 3.23 18.02 7.00
N SER A 577 3.33 16.81 6.45
CA SER A 577 4.61 16.19 6.11
C SER A 577 5.33 16.98 5.00
N ARG A 578 6.66 17.00 5.06
CA ARG A 578 7.50 17.62 4.01
C ARG A 578 7.60 16.69 2.80
N GLU A 579 7.98 17.28 1.67
CA GLU A 579 8.23 16.56 0.41
C GLU A 579 9.25 15.43 0.62
N ALA A 580 8.82 14.19 0.39
CA ALA A 580 9.62 12.99 0.59
C ALA A 580 10.53 12.74 -0.62
N LEU A 581 11.63 11.99 -0.39
CA LEU A 581 12.40 11.42 -1.50
C LEU A 581 11.52 10.43 -2.29
N VAL A 582 11.85 10.23 -3.56
CA VAL A 582 11.20 9.24 -4.42
C VAL A 582 12.11 8.05 -4.67
N ASN A 583 11.55 6.85 -4.58
CA ASN A 583 12.24 5.62 -4.99
C ASN A 583 12.20 5.52 -6.52
N ILE A 584 13.36 5.37 -7.14
CA ILE A 584 13.52 5.22 -8.61
C ILE A 584 14.03 3.84 -9.01
N ALA A 585 14.17 2.91 -8.06
CA ALA A 585 14.53 1.52 -8.34
C ALA A 585 13.31 0.63 -8.60
N ALA A 586 12.12 1.02 -8.15
CA ALA A 586 10.91 0.24 -8.33
C ALA A 586 10.58 0.00 -9.81
N ASN A 587 10.32 -1.26 -10.14
CA ASN A 587 9.85 -1.73 -11.44
C ASN A 587 8.79 -2.83 -11.23
N PRO A 588 7.52 -2.47 -11.04
CA PRO A 588 6.44 -3.44 -10.89
C PRO A 588 6.05 -4.11 -12.22
N THR A 589 6.49 -3.57 -13.35
CA THR A 589 6.12 -4.03 -14.70
C THR A 589 6.80 -5.33 -15.07
N GLY A 590 8.01 -5.56 -14.54
CA GLY A 590 8.76 -6.76 -14.81
C GLY A 590 10.07 -6.53 -15.58
N PRO A 591 10.80 -7.63 -15.82
CA PRO A 591 12.02 -7.63 -16.61
C PRO A 591 11.80 -7.08 -18.03
N GLY A 592 12.82 -6.41 -18.58
CA GLY A 592 12.77 -5.84 -19.94
C GLY A 592 12.28 -4.39 -20.02
N GLN A 593 11.83 -3.82 -18.90
CA GLN A 593 11.60 -2.39 -18.73
C GLN A 593 12.63 -1.79 -17.75
N TYR A 594 12.82 -0.48 -17.81
CA TYR A 594 13.67 0.24 -16.86
C TYR A 594 12.89 0.67 -15.61
N PRO A 595 13.56 0.75 -14.44
CA PRO A 595 14.94 0.32 -14.19
C PRO A 595 15.12 -1.20 -14.28
N MET A 596 16.30 -1.65 -14.71
CA MET A 596 16.62 -3.07 -14.86
C MET A 596 17.43 -3.56 -13.66
N ALA A 597 17.11 -4.74 -13.14
CA ALA A 597 17.95 -5.43 -12.16
C ALA A 597 18.85 -6.48 -12.83
N ASN A 598 20.01 -6.75 -12.22
CA ASN A 598 20.89 -7.88 -12.54
C ASN A 598 21.67 -8.29 -11.28
N ALA A 599 22.19 -9.51 -11.23
CA ALA A 599 23.07 -9.96 -10.16
C ALA A 599 24.22 -10.83 -10.66
N THR A 600 25.38 -10.81 -9.99
CA THR A 600 26.53 -11.67 -10.34
C THR A 600 26.26 -13.15 -10.08
N TYR A 601 25.38 -13.43 -9.12
CA TYR A 601 24.85 -14.76 -8.82
C TYR A 601 23.40 -14.61 -8.34
N THR A 602 22.57 -15.61 -8.59
CA THR A 602 21.21 -15.71 -8.04
C THR A 602 20.93 -17.18 -7.80
N ASN A 603 20.37 -17.51 -6.63
CA ASN A 603 19.92 -18.87 -6.37
C ASN A 603 18.87 -19.31 -7.41
N ALA A 604 18.91 -20.58 -7.83
CA ALA A 604 18.00 -21.09 -8.86
C ALA A 604 16.50 -21.08 -8.46
N GLY A 605 16.19 -20.99 -7.16
CA GLY A 605 14.83 -20.86 -6.64
C GLY A 605 14.35 -19.41 -6.50
N ASP A 606 15.24 -18.43 -6.67
CA ASP A 606 14.94 -17.00 -6.50
C ASP A 606 14.98 -16.28 -7.86
N TYR A 607 14.64 -14.99 -7.83
CA TYR A 607 14.80 -14.12 -8.99
C TYR A 607 15.26 -12.72 -8.57
N TYR A 608 16.39 -12.25 -9.11
CA TYR A 608 16.97 -10.94 -8.76
C TYR A 608 16.02 -9.77 -8.99
N PHE A 609 15.05 -9.93 -9.89
CA PHE A 609 14.05 -8.91 -10.16
C PHE A 609 13.13 -8.65 -8.96
N LYS A 610 12.89 -9.67 -8.12
CA LYS A 610 12.09 -9.54 -6.89
C LYS A 610 12.64 -8.48 -5.94
N ALA A 611 13.93 -8.16 -6.03
CA ALA A 611 14.55 -7.12 -5.21
C ALA A 611 14.27 -5.69 -5.70
N ILE A 612 13.49 -5.50 -6.78
CA ILE A 612 13.09 -4.17 -7.26
C ILE A 612 11.63 -4.12 -7.72
N ASP A 613 10.82 -5.12 -7.41
CA ASP A 613 9.42 -5.17 -7.89
C ASP A 613 8.47 -4.33 -7.02
N GLY A 614 9.00 -3.70 -5.98
CA GLY A 614 8.30 -2.84 -5.04
C GLY A 614 7.63 -3.59 -3.89
N VAL A 615 7.64 -4.92 -3.90
CA VAL A 615 6.96 -5.76 -2.91
C VAL A 615 7.90 -6.03 -1.74
N LEU A 616 7.42 -5.88 -0.50
CA LEU A 616 8.27 -6.03 0.68
C LEU A 616 7.64 -6.87 1.78
N PHE A 617 8.14 -8.09 1.91
CA PHE A 617 7.88 -8.96 3.05
C PHE A 617 9.03 -9.95 3.25
N TYR A 618 9.14 -10.49 4.47
CA TYR A 618 10.30 -11.30 4.90
C TYR A 618 9.92 -12.74 5.25
N ASP A 619 8.73 -13.15 4.80
CA ASP A 619 8.17 -14.47 5.04
C ASP A 619 8.92 -15.53 4.20
N ASP A 620 8.85 -16.77 4.67
CA ASP A 620 9.35 -17.89 3.86
C ASP A 620 8.44 -18.14 2.66
N ILE A 621 7.12 -18.11 2.92
CA ILE A 621 6.03 -18.32 1.97
C ILE A 621 4.86 -17.42 2.38
N PRO A 622 4.36 -16.57 1.47
CA PRO A 622 4.93 -16.25 0.16
C PRO A 622 6.35 -15.71 0.25
N ASP A 623 7.17 -15.91 -0.79
CA ASP A 623 8.53 -15.37 -0.85
C ASP A 623 8.62 -14.15 -1.79
N ASN A 624 9.30 -13.10 -1.33
CA ASN A 624 9.77 -12.01 -2.18
C ASN A 624 11.20 -11.64 -1.83
N ARG A 625 12.16 -12.27 -2.51
CA ARG A 625 13.58 -12.04 -2.27
C ARG A 625 14.46 -12.45 -3.44
N TRP A 626 15.63 -11.83 -3.46
CA TRP A 626 16.83 -12.34 -4.11
C TRP A 626 17.80 -12.86 -3.03
N THR A 627 18.43 -14.01 -3.28
CA THR A 627 19.57 -14.46 -2.47
C THR A 627 20.74 -14.92 -3.33
N ASP A 628 21.94 -14.82 -2.76
CA ASP A 628 23.16 -15.44 -3.31
C ASP A 628 23.37 -16.89 -2.82
N TYR A 629 22.32 -17.54 -2.28
CA TYR A 629 22.42 -18.85 -1.64
C TYR A 629 23.04 -19.90 -2.56
N GLY A 630 24.10 -20.54 -2.08
CA GLY A 630 24.87 -21.52 -2.84
C GLY A 630 26.00 -20.93 -3.70
N SER A 631 26.17 -19.60 -3.70
CA SER A 631 27.29 -18.97 -4.38
C SER A 631 28.65 -19.43 -3.83
N PRO A 632 29.62 -19.76 -4.70
CA PRO A 632 30.99 -20.05 -4.27
C PRO A 632 31.74 -18.78 -3.88
N ASN A 633 31.27 -17.60 -4.31
CA ASN A 633 31.97 -16.33 -4.17
C ASN A 633 31.93 -15.83 -2.70
N PRO A 634 32.94 -15.05 -2.26
CA PRO A 634 32.91 -14.38 -0.97
C PRO A 634 31.96 -13.17 -0.92
N ASN A 635 31.53 -12.68 -2.09
CA ASN A 635 30.53 -11.63 -2.25
C ASN A 635 29.83 -11.82 -3.59
N ASP A 636 28.64 -11.24 -3.69
CA ASP A 636 27.92 -11.08 -4.93
C ASP A 636 27.27 -9.69 -4.97
N THR A 637 27.03 -9.21 -6.18
CA THR A 637 26.56 -7.85 -6.43
C THR A 637 25.15 -7.89 -7.02
N LEU A 638 24.25 -7.07 -6.46
CA LEU A 638 22.96 -6.72 -7.05
C LEU A 638 23.06 -5.34 -7.69
N THR A 639 22.72 -5.23 -8.97
CA THR A 639 22.84 -4.01 -9.76
C THR A 639 21.49 -3.54 -10.27
N VAL A 640 21.19 -2.26 -10.11
CA VAL A 640 20.05 -1.57 -10.71
C VAL A 640 20.55 -0.58 -11.74
N THR A 641 20.09 -0.70 -12.98
CA THR A 641 20.45 0.17 -14.11
C THR A 641 19.27 1.04 -14.49
N PHE A 642 19.49 2.35 -14.58
CA PHE A 642 18.49 3.33 -14.98
C PHE A 642 18.56 3.59 -16.49
N ALA A 643 17.47 4.09 -17.08
CA ALA A 643 17.43 4.41 -18.51
C ALA A 643 18.38 5.54 -18.90
N ARG A 644 18.70 6.42 -17.95
CA ARG A 644 19.59 7.58 -18.09
C ARG A 644 20.30 7.83 -16.75
N PRO A 645 21.38 8.63 -16.72
CA PRO A 645 21.98 9.06 -15.46
C PRO A 645 20.95 9.75 -14.53
N ARG A 646 21.01 9.38 -13.24
CA ARG A 646 20.14 9.87 -12.17
C ARG A 646 20.98 10.39 -11.01
N ASN A 647 20.60 11.53 -10.45
CA ASN A 647 21.19 12.02 -9.21
C ASN A 647 20.58 11.27 -8.03
N VAL A 648 21.39 10.53 -7.27
CA VAL A 648 20.94 9.66 -6.16
C VAL A 648 21.64 10.03 -4.87
N SER A 649 20.98 9.82 -3.72
CA SER A 649 21.50 10.27 -2.42
C SER A 649 21.45 9.23 -1.30
N SER A 650 20.71 8.14 -1.50
CA SER A 650 20.76 6.99 -0.61
C SER A 650 20.23 5.74 -1.28
N VAL A 651 20.62 4.59 -0.73
CA VAL A 651 20.00 3.30 -0.99
C VAL A 651 19.36 2.78 0.29
N THR A 652 18.27 2.03 0.17
CA THR A 652 17.71 1.27 1.28
C THR A 652 17.68 -0.20 0.90
N LEU A 653 18.19 -1.04 1.78
CA LEU A 653 18.22 -2.49 1.62
C LEU A 653 17.29 -3.11 2.65
N ALA A 654 16.21 -3.74 2.20
CA ALA A 654 15.43 -4.64 3.03
C ALA A 654 16.15 -5.99 3.10
N LEU A 655 16.94 -6.18 4.16
CA LEU A 655 17.82 -7.34 4.28
C LEU A 655 17.06 -8.54 4.85
N TYR A 656 17.15 -9.67 4.18
CA TYR A 656 16.53 -10.93 4.62
C TYR A 656 17.49 -11.73 5.50
N SER A 657 16.96 -12.31 6.57
CA SER A 657 17.69 -13.23 7.43
C SER A 657 16.77 -14.35 7.95
N ASP A 658 17.22 -15.59 7.82
CA ASP A 658 16.52 -16.78 8.30
C ASP A 658 17.35 -17.62 9.28
N VAL A 659 18.53 -17.14 9.70
CA VAL A 659 19.40 -17.85 10.65
C VAL A 659 18.69 -18.16 11.98
N ALA A 660 17.80 -17.28 12.44
CA ALA A 660 17.00 -17.50 13.65
C ALA A 660 15.99 -18.65 13.47
N ARG A 661 15.60 -18.93 12.22
CA ARG A 661 14.73 -20.05 11.80
C ARG A 661 15.53 -21.30 11.40
N GLY A 662 16.86 -21.27 11.58
CA GLY A 662 17.75 -22.38 11.21
C GLY A 662 18.17 -22.39 9.73
N GLY A 663 17.89 -21.32 8.99
CA GLY A 663 18.32 -21.14 7.61
C GLY A 663 19.77 -20.65 7.46
N GLY A 664 20.17 -20.41 6.20
CA GLY A 664 21.54 -20.09 5.81
C GLY A 664 21.75 -18.65 5.31
N ILE A 665 20.71 -17.82 5.31
CA ILE A 665 20.74 -16.44 4.82
C ILE A 665 20.81 -15.48 6.00
N ASP A 666 21.74 -14.54 5.93
CA ASP A 666 21.94 -13.53 6.96
C ASP A 666 22.29 -12.16 6.36
N VAL A 667 22.27 -11.13 7.20
CA VAL A 667 22.77 -9.80 6.83
C VAL A 667 24.26 -9.86 6.45
N PRO A 668 24.74 -9.04 5.50
CA PRO A 668 26.12 -9.06 5.03
C PRO A 668 27.12 -8.61 6.12
N ALA A 669 28.37 -9.02 5.97
CA ALA A 669 29.50 -8.56 6.79
C ALA A 669 29.89 -7.11 6.48
N SER A 670 29.83 -6.75 5.21
CA SER A 670 30.09 -5.40 4.70
C SER A 670 29.34 -5.20 3.39
N ILE A 671 29.08 -3.94 3.07
CA ILE A 671 28.36 -3.51 1.87
C ILE A 671 29.18 -2.43 1.19
N GLU A 672 29.35 -2.53 -0.12
CA GLU A 672 29.91 -1.47 -0.94
C GLU A 672 28.89 -1.05 -1.99
N VAL A 673 28.75 0.26 -2.19
CA VAL A 673 27.87 0.82 -3.21
C VAL A 673 28.73 1.49 -4.26
N TYR A 674 28.60 1.05 -5.50
CA TYR A 674 29.30 1.57 -6.67
C TYR A 674 28.33 2.27 -7.62
N GLY A 675 28.82 3.31 -8.29
CA GLY A 675 28.15 3.92 -9.44
C GLY A 675 29.12 4.06 -10.61
N SER A 676 28.73 4.90 -11.57
CA SER A 676 29.44 5.13 -12.84
C SER A 676 30.90 5.56 -12.66
N ASP A 677 31.20 6.34 -11.61
CA ASP A 677 32.54 6.85 -11.31
C ASP A 677 33.32 5.97 -10.30
N GLY A 678 32.81 4.79 -9.98
CA GLY A 678 33.42 3.83 -9.04
C GLY A 678 32.74 3.79 -7.67
N LEU A 679 33.53 3.55 -6.62
CA LEU A 679 33.02 3.37 -5.25
C LEU A 679 32.43 4.67 -4.69
N ILE A 680 31.15 4.65 -4.30
CA ILE A 680 30.43 5.77 -3.68
C ILE A 680 30.60 5.73 -2.16
N THR A 681 30.33 4.58 -1.55
CA THR A 681 30.39 4.41 -0.10
C THR A 681 30.60 2.95 0.31
N THR A 682 31.12 2.75 1.52
CA THR A 682 31.30 1.45 2.14
C THR A 682 30.70 1.44 3.54
N PHE A 683 29.95 0.40 3.85
CA PHE A 683 29.41 0.11 5.17
C PHE A 683 30.05 -1.16 5.73
N ASN A 684 30.86 -1.02 6.79
CA ASN A 684 31.68 -2.12 7.34
C ASN A 684 31.22 -2.63 8.71
N ASP A 685 30.12 -2.12 9.26
CA ASP A 685 29.67 -2.41 10.63
C ASP A 685 28.41 -3.28 10.63
N SER A 686 28.57 -4.57 10.30
CA SER A 686 27.46 -5.55 10.25
C SER A 686 26.61 -5.59 11.53
N SER A 687 27.16 -5.19 12.69
CA SER A 687 26.42 -5.16 13.96
C SER A 687 25.31 -4.12 14.01
N LYS A 688 25.33 -3.14 13.10
CA LYS A 688 24.29 -2.12 12.92
C LYS A 688 23.27 -2.47 11.85
N LEU A 689 23.44 -3.58 11.13
CA LEU A 689 22.44 -4.03 10.16
C LEU A 689 21.31 -4.73 10.89
N LEU A 690 20.10 -4.33 10.55
CA LEU A 690 18.87 -4.89 11.08
C LEU A 690 18.45 -6.07 10.19
N PRO A 691 18.37 -7.30 10.72
CA PRO A 691 17.82 -8.44 9.99
C PRO A 691 16.31 -8.31 9.83
N ASN A 692 15.79 -8.68 8.65
CA ASN A 692 14.37 -8.58 8.31
C ASN A 692 13.79 -7.18 8.51
N ASP A 693 14.58 -6.15 8.20
CA ASP A 693 14.19 -4.75 8.29
C ASP A 693 14.91 -3.91 7.23
N ARG A 694 14.49 -2.66 7.07
CA ARG A 694 15.04 -1.69 6.13
C ARG A 694 16.33 -1.08 6.68
N ASN A 695 17.39 -1.12 5.88
CA ASN A 695 18.71 -0.59 6.21
C ASN A 695 19.07 0.52 5.22
N GLN A 696 18.98 1.78 5.66
CA GLN A 696 19.30 2.93 4.82
C GLN A 696 20.79 3.29 4.89
N ILE A 697 21.41 3.46 3.72
CA ILE A 697 22.78 3.92 3.55
C ILE A 697 22.75 5.22 2.76
N SER A 698 23.06 6.33 3.44
CA SER A 698 23.08 7.66 2.83
C SER A 698 24.50 8.09 2.41
N PHE A 699 24.57 8.92 1.37
CA PHE A 699 25.82 9.49 0.85
C PHE A 699 25.56 10.86 0.22
N GLY A 700 26.62 11.58 -0.15
CA GLY A 700 26.48 12.85 -0.90
C GLY A 700 25.83 12.60 -2.27
N PRO A 701 25.04 13.53 -2.84
CA PRO A 701 24.43 13.32 -4.15
C PRO A 701 25.44 12.94 -5.23
N VAL A 702 25.19 11.85 -5.96
CA VAL A 702 26.01 11.35 -7.06
C VAL A 702 25.13 11.14 -8.28
N GLU A 703 25.58 11.59 -9.45
CA GLU A 703 24.93 11.27 -10.71
C GLU A 703 25.48 9.96 -11.26
N THR A 704 24.60 9.01 -11.58
CA THR A 704 25.01 7.70 -12.11
C THR A 704 23.92 7.03 -12.93
N GLU A 705 24.32 6.23 -13.92
CA GLU A 705 23.42 5.41 -14.74
C GLU A 705 23.08 4.06 -14.09
N PHE A 706 23.86 3.60 -13.11
CA PHE A 706 23.58 2.37 -12.38
C PHE A 706 24.04 2.46 -10.93
N LEU A 707 23.44 1.65 -10.06
CA LEU A 707 23.96 1.37 -8.73
C LEU A 707 24.23 -0.12 -8.58
N ALA A 708 25.46 -0.47 -8.23
CA ALA A 708 25.88 -1.83 -7.95
C ALA A 708 26.17 -1.98 -6.45
N VAL A 709 25.38 -2.80 -5.77
CA VAL A 709 25.48 -3.07 -4.33
C VAL A 709 26.19 -4.40 -4.13
N ASN A 710 27.46 -4.36 -3.75
CA ASN A 710 28.29 -5.53 -3.50
C ASN A 710 28.17 -5.97 -2.03
N LEU A 711 27.77 -7.22 -1.81
CA LEU A 711 27.35 -7.74 -0.51
C LEU A 711 28.29 -8.87 -0.09
N TYR A 712 29.04 -8.68 0.99
CA TYR A 712 30.02 -9.66 1.47
C TYR A 712 29.40 -10.60 2.49
N ARG A 713 29.57 -11.91 2.33
CA ARG A 713 29.08 -12.88 3.31
C ARG A 713 29.94 -12.91 4.58
N LYS A 714 29.31 -13.20 5.73
CA LYS A 714 30.00 -13.32 7.03
C LYS A 714 30.93 -14.53 7.13
N SER A 715 30.60 -15.61 6.45
CA SER A 715 31.37 -16.86 6.48
C SER A 715 31.10 -17.71 5.24
N SER A 716 31.87 -18.78 5.04
CA SER A 716 31.64 -19.75 3.96
C SER A 716 30.39 -20.63 4.14
N LYS A 717 29.61 -20.43 5.21
CA LYS A 717 28.40 -21.21 5.55
C LYS A 717 27.13 -20.35 5.59
N THR A 718 27.26 -19.08 5.28
CA THR A 718 26.18 -18.08 5.34
C THR A 718 26.18 -17.31 4.04
N TRP A 719 25.00 -16.95 3.57
CA TRP A 719 24.74 -16.22 2.33
C TRP A 719 23.95 -14.95 2.64
N VAL A 720 23.73 -14.10 1.64
CA VAL A 720 23.04 -12.82 1.77
C VAL A 720 21.73 -12.85 0.99
N GLY A 721 20.71 -12.19 1.54
CA GLY A 721 19.41 -12.01 0.90
C GLY A 721 18.90 -10.58 0.99
N VAL A 722 18.21 -10.14 -0.05
CA VAL A 722 17.59 -8.82 -0.15
C VAL A 722 16.15 -9.01 -0.64
N CYS A 723 15.18 -8.53 0.13
CA CYS A 723 13.77 -8.50 -0.25
C CYS A 723 13.48 -7.33 -1.19
N GLU A 724 14.10 -6.18 -0.97
CA GLU A 724 13.92 -4.98 -1.78
C GLU A 724 15.17 -4.07 -1.71
N LEU A 725 15.57 -3.51 -2.84
CA LEU A 725 16.59 -2.49 -3.01
C LEU A 725 15.92 -1.22 -3.54
N GLU A 726 15.80 -0.22 -2.67
CA GLU A 726 15.24 1.08 -3.02
C GLU A 726 16.36 2.09 -3.26
N VAL A 727 16.20 2.97 -4.25
CA VAL A 727 17.16 4.03 -4.58
C VAL A 727 16.45 5.37 -4.53
N TRP A 728 16.94 6.25 -3.65
CA TRP A 728 16.24 7.49 -3.31
C TRP A 728 16.87 8.72 -3.93
N THR A 729 16.02 9.52 -4.58
CA THR A 729 16.35 10.82 -5.14
C THR A 729 15.33 11.88 -4.74
N ARG A 730 15.66 13.15 -4.96
CA ARG A 730 14.68 14.23 -4.81
C ARG A 730 13.64 14.13 -5.94
N PRO A 731 12.37 14.47 -5.66
CA PRO A 731 11.36 14.62 -6.72
C PRO A 731 11.84 15.58 -7.81
N VAL A 732 11.39 15.36 -9.04
CA VAL A 732 11.65 16.26 -10.17
C VAL A 732 10.58 17.36 -10.12
N PRO A 733 10.93 18.62 -9.81
CA PRO A 733 9.93 19.68 -9.59
C PRO A 733 9.28 20.18 -10.90
N GLY A 734 9.67 19.64 -12.06
CA GLY A 734 9.33 20.22 -13.36
C GLY A 734 10.17 21.47 -13.69
N PRO A 735 9.84 22.19 -14.78
CA PRO A 735 8.75 21.91 -15.73
C PRO A 735 9.05 20.78 -16.72
N GLU A 736 10.29 20.25 -16.74
CA GLU A 736 10.76 19.25 -17.70
C GLU A 736 10.74 17.84 -17.12
N TYR A 737 10.17 16.90 -17.88
CA TYR A 737 10.05 15.49 -17.53
C TYR A 737 10.55 14.61 -18.69
N TYR A 738 11.34 13.59 -18.40
CA TYR A 738 11.88 12.69 -19.43
C TYR A 738 10.93 11.52 -19.66
N ALA A 739 10.64 11.21 -20.93
CA ALA A 739 9.76 10.11 -21.30
C ALA A 739 10.28 8.75 -20.79
N VAL A 740 11.60 8.57 -20.71
CA VAL A 740 12.21 7.32 -20.22
C VAL A 740 12.06 7.09 -18.72
N ASP A 741 11.60 8.10 -17.96
CA ASP A 741 11.28 7.97 -16.54
C ASP A 741 9.78 7.74 -16.30
N ALA A 742 8.96 7.79 -17.35
CA ALA A 742 7.52 7.61 -17.28
C ALA A 742 7.15 6.14 -17.09
N TYR A 743 5.92 5.88 -16.65
CA TYR A 743 5.36 4.54 -16.70
C TYR A 743 5.00 4.20 -18.16
N LEU A 744 5.56 3.10 -18.65
CA LEU A 744 5.39 2.65 -20.03
C LEU A 744 4.49 1.42 -20.08
N SER A 745 3.46 1.46 -20.91
CA SER A 745 2.67 0.27 -21.25
C SER A 745 2.38 0.21 -22.75
N GLY A 746 2.11 -1.00 -23.24
CA GLY A 746 1.96 -1.31 -24.67
C GLY A 746 2.90 -2.45 -25.05
N ALA A 747 2.50 -3.27 -26.02
CA ALA A 747 3.19 -4.51 -26.35
C ALA A 747 4.66 -4.28 -26.76
N GLU A 748 4.91 -3.21 -27.51
CA GLU A 748 6.23 -2.90 -28.06
C GLU A 748 6.88 -1.62 -27.48
N THR A 749 6.19 -0.93 -26.57
CA THR A 749 6.65 0.34 -25.98
C THR A 749 7.80 0.10 -25.02
N ARG A 750 8.95 0.73 -25.28
CA ARG A 750 10.13 0.57 -24.41
C ARG A 750 11.13 1.71 -24.57
N VAL A 751 12.08 1.76 -23.64
CA VAL A 751 13.28 2.61 -23.77
C VAL A 751 14.16 2.06 -24.90
N VAL A 752 14.58 2.95 -25.81
CA VAL A 752 15.56 2.70 -26.87
C VAL A 752 16.62 3.80 -26.87
N PHE A 753 17.75 3.56 -27.53
CA PHE A 753 18.84 4.54 -27.62
C PHE A 753 18.96 5.11 -29.03
N ASP A 754 18.99 6.43 -29.14
CA ASP A 754 19.05 7.16 -30.39
C ASP A 754 20.13 8.25 -30.34
N ASN A 755 21.18 8.08 -31.14
CA ASN A 755 22.29 9.03 -31.22
C ASN A 755 21.89 10.41 -31.75
N ALA A 756 20.70 10.54 -32.36
CA ALA A 756 20.16 11.83 -32.77
C ALA A 756 19.52 12.63 -31.61
N SER A 757 19.24 11.96 -30.48
CA SER A 757 18.74 12.60 -29.26
C SER A 757 19.88 13.20 -28.46
N HIS A 758 19.64 14.39 -27.93
CA HIS A 758 20.54 15.06 -26.98
C HIS A 758 19.83 15.40 -25.65
N ALA A 759 18.61 14.89 -25.46
CA ALA A 759 17.84 15.08 -24.24
C ALA A 759 18.54 14.44 -23.04
N THR A 760 19.09 13.24 -23.22
CA THR A 760 19.84 12.50 -22.22
C THR A 760 21.28 12.30 -22.69
N ALA A 761 22.23 12.19 -21.75
CA ALA A 761 23.65 12.05 -22.07
C ALA A 761 23.97 10.78 -22.88
N ASN A 762 23.16 9.74 -22.73
CA ASN A 762 23.29 8.44 -23.40
C ASN A 762 22.32 8.27 -24.61
N GLY A 763 21.51 9.28 -24.94
CA GLY A 763 20.54 9.23 -26.04
C GLY A 763 19.33 8.32 -25.79
N ALA A 764 19.02 8.01 -24.53
CA ALA A 764 17.82 7.27 -24.15
C ALA A 764 16.53 8.06 -24.47
N VAL A 765 15.60 7.38 -25.16
CA VAL A 765 14.27 7.87 -25.57
C VAL A 765 13.24 6.74 -25.46
N VAL A 766 11.95 7.04 -25.51
CA VAL A 766 10.90 6.01 -25.61
C VAL A 766 10.57 5.78 -27.07
N GLY A 767 10.55 4.52 -27.52
CA GLY A 767 10.18 4.13 -28.88
C GLY A 767 9.24 2.92 -28.91
N GLY A 768 8.96 2.42 -30.12
CA GLY A 768 8.05 1.29 -30.30
C GLY A 768 6.59 1.65 -30.02
N LEU A 769 6.21 2.90 -30.28
CA LEU A 769 4.87 3.42 -30.00
C LEU A 769 3.87 2.89 -31.04
N GLY A 770 3.11 1.87 -30.66
CA GLY A 770 1.95 1.33 -31.37
C GLY A 770 0.63 1.95 -30.91
N SER A 771 -0.47 1.47 -31.48
CA SER A 771 -1.82 1.98 -31.17
C SER A 771 -2.26 1.76 -29.71
N ASP A 772 -1.68 0.77 -29.02
CA ASP A 772 -1.93 0.40 -27.63
C ASP A 772 -0.98 1.10 -26.62
N SER A 773 -0.04 1.90 -27.12
CA SER A 773 1.01 2.48 -26.30
C SER A 773 0.50 3.57 -25.35
N ASN A 774 1.10 3.65 -24.18
CA ASN A 774 0.89 4.69 -23.20
C ASN A 774 2.22 5.08 -22.55
N VAL A 775 2.52 6.37 -22.56
CA VAL A 775 3.65 6.98 -21.84
C VAL A 775 3.06 7.91 -20.79
N ALA A 776 2.99 7.43 -19.54
CA ALA A 776 2.30 8.08 -18.43
C ALA A 776 3.29 8.75 -17.47
N PHE A 777 3.32 10.09 -17.51
CA PHE A 777 4.10 10.92 -16.62
C PHE A 777 3.33 11.13 -15.31
N SER A 778 3.91 10.75 -14.18
CA SER A 778 3.26 10.80 -12.87
C SER A 778 4.00 11.75 -11.92
N GLY A 779 3.30 12.21 -10.86
CA GLY A 779 3.88 13.10 -9.86
C GLY A 779 4.09 14.55 -10.32
N ILE A 780 3.38 14.98 -11.37
CA ILE A 780 3.44 16.36 -11.86
C ILE A 780 2.67 17.25 -10.88
N VAL A 781 3.39 18.02 -10.06
CA VAL A 781 2.77 18.95 -9.10
C VAL A 781 2.41 20.26 -9.79
N SER A 782 1.17 20.70 -9.63
CA SER A 782 0.65 21.95 -10.20
C SER A 782 -0.17 22.73 -9.19
N ASP A 783 -0.20 24.06 -9.33
CA ASP A 783 -1.14 24.95 -8.62
C ASP A 783 -2.53 24.97 -9.27
N GLY A 784 -2.73 24.20 -10.34
CA GLY A 784 -3.96 24.12 -11.13
C GLY A 784 -4.05 25.15 -12.25
N GLY A 785 -4.87 24.86 -13.26
CA GLY A 785 -5.16 25.76 -14.38
C GLY A 785 -4.62 25.29 -15.73
N GLN A 786 -4.67 26.17 -16.73
CA GLN A 786 -4.18 25.88 -18.08
C GLN A 786 -2.65 25.84 -18.09
N ALA A 787 -2.10 24.88 -18.83
CA ALA A 787 -0.68 24.75 -19.10
C ALA A 787 -0.46 24.42 -20.57
N LEU A 788 0.63 24.93 -21.15
CA LEU A 788 1.07 24.54 -22.48
C LEU A 788 1.95 23.29 -22.35
N LEU A 789 1.45 22.16 -22.85
CA LEU A 789 2.23 20.95 -23.00
C LEU A 789 3.09 21.05 -24.26
N THR A 790 4.40 20.88 -24.12
CA THR A 790 5.33 20.74 -25.24
C THR A 790 5.96 19.36 -25.20
N LEU A 791 5.72 18.56 -26.24
CA LEU A 791 6.25 17.21 -26.40
C LEU A 791 7.39 17.21 -27.43
N SER A 792 8.59 16.82 -27.01
CA SER A 792 9.72 16.58 -27.91
C SER A 792 9.67 15.16 -28.47
N TYR A 793 9.68 15.05 -29.79
CA TYR A 793 9.47 13.79 -30.50
C TYR A 793 10.30 13.69 -31.79
N SER A 794 10.49 12.47 -32.27
CA SER A 794 10.98 12.17 -33.62
C SER A 794 9.98 11.26 -34.34
N ASN A 795 9.63 11.60 -35.57
CA ASN A 795 8.83 10.78 -36.47
C ASN A 795 9.63 10.57 -37.76
N ALA A 796 10.29 9.42 -37.87
CA ALA A 796 11.07 9.05 -39.06
C ALA A 796 10.18 8.63 -40.26
N GLY A 797 8.88 8.53 -40.03
CA GLY A 797 7.85 8.20 -40.99
C GLY A 797 7.59 9.25 -42.08
N ASN A 798 6.64 8.95 -42.96
CA ASN A 798 6.18 9.86 -44.01
C ASN A 798 4.76 10.40 -43.79
N THR A 799 4.06 9.93 -42.76
CA THR A 799 2.72 10.38 -42.37
C THR A 799 2.74 11.02 -40.98
N THR A 800 1.77 11.90 -40.74
CA THR A 800 1.50 12.45 -39.41
C THR A 800 0.94 11.35 -38.50
N VAL A 801 1.45 11.24 -37.28
CA VAL A 801 0.91 10.36 -36.24
C VAL A 801 0.17 11.21 -35.21
N SER A 802 -1.05 10.82 -34.85
CA SER A 802 -1.83 11.52 -33.82
C SER A 802 -1.73 10.75 -32.51
N LEU A 803 -1.39 11.44 -31.42
CA LEU A 803 -1.43 10.88 -30.07
C LEU A 803 -2.53 11.56 -29.26
N SER A 804 -3.20 10.82 -28.39
CA SER A 804 -4.14 11.37 -27.42
C SER A 804 -3.39 11.87 -26.19
N VAL A 805 -3.84 12.98 -25.62
CA VAL A 805 -3.35 13.53 -24.35
C VAL A 805 -4.47 13.46 -23.33
N GLU A 806 -4.22 12.73 -22.25
CA GLU A 806 -5.09 12.63 -21.09
C GLU A 806 -4.42 13.24 -19.86
N VAL A 807 -5.20 13.93 -19.04
CA VAL A 807 -4.77 14.39 -17.72
C VAL A 807 -5.69 13.78 -16.68
N ASN A 808 -5.13 13.07 -15.70
CA ASN A 808 -5.88 12.38 -14.63
C ASN A 808 -7.02 11.49 -15.18
N GLN A 809 -6.71 10.70 -16.20
CA GLN A 809 -7.66 9.88 -16.97
C GLN A 809 -8.75 10.65 -17.73
N VAL A 810 -8.66 11.98 -17.83
CA VAL A 810 -9.59 12.82 -18.61
C VAL A 810 -8.98 13.15 -19.97
N PRO A 811 -9.58 12.73 -21.09
CA PRO A 811 -9.18 13.18 -22.42
C PRO A 811 -9.22 14.70 -22.54
N GLN A 812 -8.10 15.31 -22.92
CA GLN A 812 -7.99 16.75 -23.11
C GLN A 812 -7.99 17.11 -24.59
N THR A 813 -7.06 16.51 -25.35
CA THR A 813 -6.78 16.91 -26.73
C THR A 813 -5.98 15.83 -27.46
N SER A 814 -5.70 16.06 -28.74
CA SER A 814 -4.79 15.24 -29.54
C SER A 814 -3.63 16.08 -30.05
N ILE A 815 -2.43 15.50 -30.06
CA ILE A 815 -1.21 16.12 -30.57
C ILE A 815 -0.79 15.47 -31.88
N SER A 816 -0.51 16.28 -32.90
CA SER A 816 -0.13 15.82 -34.23
C SER A 816 1.39 15.84 -34.42
N LEU A 817 1.97 14.67 -34.59
CA LEU A 817 3.40 14.45 -34.80
C LEU A 817 3.72 14.41 -36.29
N LEU A 818 4.04 15.57 -36.86
CA LEU A 818 4.43 15.70 -38.28
C LEU A 818 5.73 14.92 -38.58
N PRO A 819 5.90 14.41 -39.82
CA PRO A 819 7.15 13.81 -40.27
C PRO A 819 8.36 14.72 -40.02
N SER A 820 9.31 14.27 -39.21
CA SER A 820 10.49 15.03 -38.83
C SER A 820 11.78 14.54 -39.50
N LYS A 821 11.66 13.49 -40.36
CA LYS A 821 12.78 12.81 -41.02
C LYS A 821 13.83 12.32 -40.02
N GLY A 822 13.37 11.83 -38.87
CA GLY A 822 14.22 11.30 -37.80
C GLY A 822 14.89 12.36 -36.92
N LYS A 823 14.66 13.65 -37.17
CA LYS A 823 15.12 14.74 -36.28
C LYS A 823 14.13 14.96 -35.15
N TYR A 824 14.61 15.43 -34.00
CA TYR A 824 13.73 15.81 -32.90
C TYR A 824 13.11 17.17 -33.15
N ALA A 825 11.80 17.25 -32.96
CA ALA A 825 10.95 18.42 -33.12
C ALA A 825 9.97 18.51 -31.95
N ASN A 826 9.31 19.65 -31.81
CA ASN A 826 8.31 19.87 -30.77
C ASN A 826 6.91 19.90 -31.38
N ALA A 827 5.98 19.27 -30.69
CA ALA A 827 4.56 19.51 -30.87
C ALA A 827 3.99 20.07 -29.57
N THR A 828 2.90 20.83 -29.65
CA THR A 828 2.30 21.48 -28.49
C THR A 828 0.81 21.19 -28.40
N ALA A 829 0.29 21.20 -27.18
CA ALA A 829 -1.13 21.09 -26.90
C ALA A 829 -1.47 21.87 -25.62
N ASP A 830 -2.65 22.50 -25.59
CA ASP A 830 -3.17 23.09 -24.36
C ASP A 830 -3.80 21.99 -23.50
N VAL A 831 -3.47 21.98 -22.21
CA VAL A 831 -4.04 21.05 -21.23
C VAL A 831 -4.49 21.81 -19.99
N THR A 832 -5.39 21.23 -19.21
CA THR A 832 -5.74 21.74 -17.88
C THR A 832 -5.22 20.78 -16.83
N LEU A 833 -4.42 21.28 -15.89
CA LEU A 833 -3.94 20.53 -14.73
C LEU A 833 -4.83 20.85 -13.52
N THR A 834 -5.07 19.85 -12.68
CA THR A 834 -5.69 20.08 -11.38
C THR A 834 -4.63 20.48 -10.37
N GLU A 835 -5.06 21.11 -9.28
CA GLU A 835 -4.15 21.40 -8.17
C GLU A 835 -3.64 20.09 -7.52
N GLY A 836 -2.36 20.06 -7.14
CA GLY A 836 -1.70 18.90 -6.56
C GLY A 836 -0.98 18.01 -7.59
N LYS A 837 -0.82 16.72 -7.28
CA LYS A 837 -0.15 15.74 -8.16
C LYS A 837 -1.08 15.34 -9.33
N ASN A 838 -0.55 15.36 -10.54
CA ASN A 838 -1.25 14.99 -11.77
C ASN A 838 -0.57 13.82 -12.48
N TYR A 839 -1.37 13.12 -13.28
CA TYR A 839 -0.93 12.19 -14.32
C TYR A 839 -1.17 12.80 -15.68
N VAL A 840 -0.15 12.81 -16.54
CA VAL A 840 -0.28 13.18 -17.94
C VAL A 840 0.09 11.96 -18.78
N SER A 841 -0.89 11.42 -19.51
CA SER A 841 -0.72 10.22 -20.33
C SER A 841 -0.73 10.60 -21.80
N ILE A 842 0.32 10.19 -22.51
CA ILE A 842 0.43 10.29 -23.96
C ILE A 842 0.12 8.91 -24.56
N ARG A 843 -1.04 8.78 -25.19
CA ARG A 843 -1.56 7.49 -25.68
C ARG A 843 -1.57 7.38 -27.20
N GLY A 844 -1.39 6.16 -27.67
CA GLY A 844 -1.39 5.80 -29.08
C GLY A 844 0.00 5.85 -29.72
N GLY A 845 0.02 5.78 -31.05
CA GLY A 845 1.24 5.61 -31.81
C GLY A 845 0.94 5.19 -33.24
N SER A 846 1.89 4.52 -33.88
CA SER A 846 1.69 3.91 -35.19
C SER A 846 2.48 2.62 -35.31
N ASP A 847 1.79 1.54 -35.67
CA ASP A 847 2.41 0.24 -35.91
C ASP A 847 3.26 0.22 -37.20
N SER A 848 3.23 1.30 -37.98
CA SER A 848 3.95 1.44 -39.26
C SER A 848 5.00 2.55 -39.29
N GLN A 849 4.93 3.50 -38.35
CA GLN A 849 5.86 4.65 -38.31
C GLN A 849 6.75 4.53 -37.07
N ASN A 850 8.04 4.82 -37.23
CA ASN A 850 8.98 4.84 -36.12
C ASN A 850 8.90 6.21 -35.41
N VAL A 851 8.08 6.25 -34.36
CA VAL A 851 7.93 7.42 -33.48
C VAL A 851 8.71 7.21 -32.19
N LYS A 852 9.40 8.27 -31.74
CA LYS A 852 10.14 8.31 -30.47
C LYS A 852 9.81 9.57 -29.68
N LEU A 853 9.79 9.48 -28.35
CA LEU A 853 9.56 10.60 -27.42
C LEU A 853 10.77 10.82 -26.51
N GLU A 854 11.12 12.09 -26.29
CA GLU A 854 12.24 12.48 -25.42
C GLU A 854 11.75 13.08 -24.10
N ILE A 855 11.01 14.19 -24.20
CA ILE A 855 10.75 15.11 -23.11
C ILE A 855 9.33 15.63 -23.22
N LEU A 856 8.67 15.75 -22.07
CA LEU A 856 7.46 16.54 -21.87
C LEU A 856 7.80 17.78 -21.03
N ARG A 857 7.40 18.97 -21.49
CA ARG A 857 7.48 20.22 -20.73
C ARG A 857 6.10 20.81 -20.51
N LEU A 858 5.87 21.38 -19.32
CA LEU A 858 4.64 22.11 -18.97
C LEU A 858 4.99 23.54 -18.57
N SER A 859 4.40 24.54 -19.21
CA SER A 859 4.68 25.97 -18.97
C SER A 859 3.44 26.82 -18.86
#